data_AF-G0GBG4-F1
#
_entry.id   AF-G0GBG4-F1
#
_cell.length_a   1.000
_cell.length_b   1.000
_cell.length_c   1.000
_cell.angle_alpha   90.00
_cell.angle_beta   90.00
_cell.angle_gamma   90.00
#
_symmetry.space_group_name_H-M   'P 1'
#
loop_
_entity.id
_entity.type
_entity.pdbx_description
1 polymer ?
#
loop_
_entity_poly.entity_id
_entity_poly.type
_entity_poly.pdbx_seq_one_letter_code
_entity_poly.pdbx_strand_id
1 'polypeptide(L)'
;MTTQKLTVTGKAQITIDEQRLRVSLVFTKGEDGDPLWNVATLKEVLEQHGLEGKVPEQRLREALRRIAQSNDHIVTLTLLEGIPPEKPVPETVTWAKDLSVPSEMEKDIEKVLAKAPPPEIYRELQETVKEEKEVLKKAALPFLPPKKEKITVTHKKTRREKVYVDPTVRSTFYVEEGKKLGVVSPAVPGLPGQDIFGEEIPPTVLADPSFYPGEGIRRERNELIALTTGILRVGRNWADIIPFRPHRWEVELSPDKASCFLSLYPGTEDAQFPDVSLIIQKAVSLGYPEERLLSPEEIQEMIRLAIVRRSPLERVPISEDRDASFSIDISEDKLLATLTIRKGTGKGKPLNLKEVGKAIKESGLKPLDYKKIGEDILAFYHSPELELKDYVLVKGTPPQKGADRTLEPSVHYLPDEEAKAIKEKTAAVVEAYKGIPSIVEFSLQEVEKLAYVEKDQPIFLISPATPGQPGTDVFGNQIPGLPGDTPPLVIHENIEEKGNLLIATIQGIMEQGEKDGVLHLRVRPHRDARILVETSPDDMEAYLTLEEGVGTGRKLTFEDILKAIREEGVVKGVDEGLVKEALQRAQEEGEVRRVVVARGKEPVAGGQRRIEFLVPLPSGKPFKEGPSGQVNFKEQDRYTVVDEGQPIARIFPPAQLPEEGWDLRGRVRKPLQTRPSEITTGEGVREEPQEDGTTLLLSTQRGVLSYVGGRIDILSRQVIKGDVDLSTGNLRLTGDITVKGSVRSGFYVITTGSILVEEGVEAALLSAGKSVIIKQGIKGGGKAVVRAKEDISARFAEHTRLLAVGDIHLGTACYRSLVKCNGRLLVGPEKGVLLGGKVKSRLGVEVGTLGSEKGLRTEVSFGQDYLIEDQIEIEEQEITKLKQQIVQLDNEIQRLARNGNPGKRQELHARKFRLLKVMEKRSFRLFTLRERFEQHFDSSIIVHGTIHPGVVIESHGRIHEIRSPQKAVRITFDPQSGRIEIKPLASS
;
A
#
# COMPACT_ATOMS: atom_id res chain seq x y z
N MET A 1 7.48 119.27 4.57
CA MET A 1 8.16 119.30 3.26
C MET A 1 7.13 119.12 2.17
N THR A 2 7.25 119.88 1.08
CA THR A 2 6.20 120.08 0.07
C THR A 2 5.82 118.77 -0.62
N THR A 3 4.55 118.38 -0.56
CA THR A 3 4.05 117.19 -1.24
C THR A 3 4.00 117.46 -2.75
N GLN A 4 5.03 117.04 -3.48
CA GLN A 4 4.95 116.98 -4.94
C GLN A 4 3.69 116.18 -5.32
N LYS A 5 2.82 116.77 -6.13
CA LYS A 5 1.69 116.07 -6.73
C LYS A 5 2.26 115.02 -7.69
N LEU A 6 2.34 113.78 -7.24
CA LEU A 6 2.79 112.67 -8.07
C LEU A 6 1.75 112.44 -9.17
N THR A 7 2.12 112.76 -10.40
CA THR A 7 1.28 112.66 -11.60
C THR A 7 1.94 111.74 -12.62
N VAL A 8 1.13 110.95 -13.34
CA VAL A 8 1.57 110.12 -14.48
C VAL A 8 0.68 110.36 -15.69
N THR A 9 1.26 110.43 -16.88
CA THR A 9 0.54 110.74 -18.13
C THR A 9 0.17 109.45 -18.87
N GLY A 10 -1.08 109.35 -19.34
CA GLY A 10 -1.54 108.19 -20.09
C GLY A 10 -3.03 107.89 -19.92
N LYS A 11 -3.39 106.60 -20.02
CA LYS A 11 -4.77 106.11 -19.96
C LYS A 11 -4.90 105.06 -18.86
N ALA A 12 -5.70 105.36 -17.84
CA ALA A 12 -6.10 104.41 -16.81
C ALA A 12 -7.43 103.75 -17.18
N GLN A 13 -7.50 102.43 -17.01
CA GLN A 13 -8.74 101.65 -17.05
C GLN A 13 -8.83 100.83 -15.76
N ILE A 14 -9.98 100.90 -15.09
CA ILE A 14 -10.30 100.00 -13.99
C ILE A 14 -10.95 98.74 -14.58
N THR A 15 -10.43 97.57 -14.21
CA THR A 15 -11.03 96.27 -14.52
C THR A 15 -11.41 95.57 -13.22
N ILE A 16 -12.60 95.00 -13.22
CA ILE A 16 -13.13 94.17 -12.13
C ILE A 16 -13.27 92.76 -12.70
N ASP A 17 -12.82 91.75 -11.96
CA ASP A 17 -12.98 90.36 -12.38
C ASP A 17 -14.44 89.90 -12.32
N GLU A 18 -14.79 88.85 -13.08
CA GLU A 18 -16.18 88.39 -13.21
C GLU A 18 -16.80 87.94 -11.87
N GLN A 19 -15.96 87.58 -10.89
CA GLN A 19 -16.37 87.18 -9.54
C GLN A 19 -16.43 88.35 -8.54
N ARG A 20 -16.12 89.58 -8.97
CA ARG A 20 -16.03 90.79 -8.12
C ARG A 20 -15.11 90.63 -6.90
N LEU A 21 -14.09 89.80 -7.02
CA LEU A 21 -13.09 89.54 -5.97
C LEU A 21 -11.83 90.39 -6.15
N ARG A 22 -11.63 91.06 -7.29
CA ARG A 22 -10.42 91.85 -7.56
C ARG A 22 -10.69 93.08 -8.42
N VAL A 23 -10.28 94.25 -7.93
CA VAL A 23 -10.12 95.49 -8.71
C VAL A 23 -8.68 95.60 -9.17
N SER A 24 -8.47 95.72 -10.48
CA SER A 24 -7.17 96.04 -11.06
C SER A 24 -7.21 97.35 -11.82
N LEU A 25 -6.14 98.14 -11.70
CA LEU A 25 -5.84 99.30 -12.53
C LEU A 25 -4.91 98.84 -13.64
N VAL A 26 -5.38 98.89 -14.88
CA VAL A 26 -4.56 98.75 -16.08
C VAL A 26 -4.21 100.15 -16.55
N PHE A 27 -2.93 100.50 -16.56
CA PHE A 27 -2.45 101.83 -16.94
C PHE A 27 -1.53 101.75 -18.17
N THR A 28 -1.93 102.37 -19.26
CA THR A 28 -1.11 102.52 -20.48
C THR A 28 -0.46 103.89 -20.49
N LYS A 29 0.88 103.96 -20.58
CA LYS A 29 1.64 105.22 -20.57
C LYS A 29 1.44 105.99 -21.88
N GLY A 30 1.25 107.30 -21.77
CA GLY A 30 1.03 108.22 -22.89
C GLY A 30 2.14 109.26 -23.08
N GLU A 31 2.01 110.05 -24.14
CA GLU A 31 2.91 111.16 -24.48
C GLU A 31 2.28 112.53 -24.13
N ASP A 32 3.01 113.63 -24.36
CA ASP A 32 2.54 114.98 -24.02
C ASP A 32 1.25 115.35 -24.76
N GLY A 33 0.15 115.43 -24.00
CA GLY A 33 -1.21 115.66 -24.50
C GLY A 33 -2.24 114.66 -23.96
N ASP A 34 -1.82 113.49 -23.49
CA ASP A 34 -2.69 112.53 -22.81
C ASP A 34 -3.08 112.98 -21.38
N PRO A 35 -4.16 112.43 -20.79
CA PRO A 35 -4.62 112.82 -19.45
C PRO A 35 -3.58 112.62 -18.34
N LEU A 36 -3.52 113.59 -17.41
CA LEU A 36 -2.68 113.56 -16.21
C LEU A 36 -3.41 112.89 -15.03
N TRP A 37 -2.91 111.72 -14.63
CA TRP A 37 -3.47 110.94 -13.53
C TRP A 37 -2.78 111.23 -12.22
N ASN A 38 -3.58 111.51 -11.20
CA ASN A 38 -3.14 111.70 -9.83
C ASN A 38 -4.14 111.00 -8.88
N VAL A 39 -3.91 111.14 -7.59
CA VAL A 39 -4.74 110.48 -6.56
C VAL A 39 -6.21 110.90 -6.63
N ALA A 40 -6.51 112.17 -6.96
CA ALA A 40 -7.89 112.65 -7.07
C ALA A 40 -8.58 112.10 -8.33
N THR A 41 -7.92 112.13 -9.49
CA THR A 41 -8.53 111.62 -10.74
C THR A 41 -8.66 110.09 -10.75
N LEU A 42 -7.79 109.36 -10.04
CA LEU A 42 -8.01 107.92 -9.78
C LEU A 42 -9.17 107.67 -8.80
N LYS A 43 -9.43 108.57 -7.83
CA LYS A 43 -10.63 108.48 -6.97
C LYS A 43 -11.90 108.71 -7.77
N GLU A 44 -11.96 109.76 -8.59
CA GLU A 44 -13.11 110.06 -9.47
C GLU A 44 -13.46 108.88 -10.39
N VAL A 45 -12.46 108.18 -10.94
CA VAL A 45 -12.72 107.00 -11.79
C VAL A 45 -13.11 105.76 -10.98
N LEU A 46 -12.62 105.61 -9.75
CA LEU A 46 -13.12 104.55 -8.84
C LEU A 46 -14.56 104.84 -8.36
N GLU A 47 -14.91 106.10 -8.13
CA GLU A 47 -16.27 106.56 -7.83
C GLU A 47 -17.24 106.22 -8.99
N GLN A 48 -16.83 106.46 -10.24
CA GLN A 48 -17.59 106.05 -11.44
C GLN A 48 -17.82 104.53 -11.54
N HIS A 49 -17.00 103.72 -10.85
CA HIS A 49 -17.13 102.25 -10.77
C HIS A 49 -17.74 101.79 -9.43
N GLY A 50 -18.29 102.68 -8.60
CA GLY A 50 -18.95 102.34 -7.33
C GLY A 50 -18.02 102.01 -6.16
N LEU A 51 -16.73 102.34 -6.28
CA LEU A 51 -15.67 102.02 -5.31
C LEU A 51 -15.28 103.22 -4.42
N GLU A 52 -16.18 104.20 -4.28
CA GLU A 52 -15.97 105.41 -3.48
C GLU A 52 -15.50 105.07 -2.05
N GLY A 53 -14.37 105.66 -1.65
CA GLY A 53 -13.75 105.43 -0.34
C GLY A 53 -13.19 104.02 -0.07
N LYS A 54 -13.42 103.02 -0.94
CA LYS A 54 -13.05 101.62 -0.68
C LYS A 54 -11.57 101.31 -0.91
N VAL A 55 -10.88 102.08 -1.75
CA VAL A 55 -9.42 101.96 -1.96
C VAL A 55 -8.68 102.99 -1.09
N PRO A 56 -7.84 102.57 -0.12
CA PRO A 56 -7.10 103.49 0.73
C PRO A 56 -6.18 104.40 -0.09
N GLU A 57 -6.13 105.70 0.24
CA GLU A 57 -5.38 106.68 -0.54
C GLU A 57 -3.88 106.35 -0.65
N GLN A 58 -3.31 105.74 0.39
CA GLN A 58 -1.93 105.25 0.37
C GLN A 58 -1.68 104.23 -0.73
N ARG A 59 -2.65 103.35 -1.02
CA ARG A 59 -2.59 102.29 -2.05
C ARG A 59 -2.67 102.90 -3.46
N LEU A 60 -3.45 103.96 -3.65
CA LEU A 60 -3.47 104.75 -4.90
C LEU A 60 -2.16 105.52 -5.12
N ARG A 61 -1.60 106.14 -4.06
CA ARG A 61 -0.28 106.78 -4.12
C ARG A 61 0.82 105.77 -4.46
N GLU A 62 0.75 104.56 -3.92
CA GLU A 62 1.70 103.50 -4.24
C GLU A 62 1.52 102.99 -5.69
N ALA A 63 0.30 102.82 -6.17
CA ALA A 63 0.02 102.44 -7.54
C ALA A 63 0.60 103.47 -8.54
N LEU A 64 0.37 104.77 -8.31
CA LEU A 64 0.95 105.85 -9.10
C LEU A 64 2.49 105.85 -9.06
N ARG A 65 3.12 105.54 -7.91
CA ARG A 65 4.59 105.37 -7.81
C ARG A 65 5.09 104.19 -8.65
N ARG A 66 4.43 103.04 -8.54
CA ARG A 66 4.79 101.83 -9.31
C ARG A 66 4.62 102.05 -10.82
N ILE A 67 3.57 102.75 -11.24
CA ILE A 67 3.37 103.17 -12.64
C ILE A 67 4.50 104.12 -13.08
N ALA A 68 4.81 105.15 -12.30
CA ALA A 68 5.88 106.10 -12.61
C ALA A 68 7.26 105.40 -12.74
N GLN A 69 7.53 104.41 -11.89
CA GLN A 69 8.82 103.70 -11.81
C GLN A 69 8.95 102.49 -12.75
N SER A 70 7.85 101.94 -13.27
CA SER A 70 7.93 100.82 -14.22
C SER A 70 8.48 101.28 -15.58
N ASN A 71 9.26 100.42 -16.25
CA ASN A 71 9.67 100.63 -17.65
C ASN A 71 8.64 100.09 -18.65
N ASP A 72 7.58 99.42 -18.19
CA ASP A 72 6.57 98.83 -19.06
C ASP A 72 5.60 99.89 -19.60
N HIS A 73 5.20 99.72 -20.87
CA HIS A 73 4.24 100.59 -21.52
C HIS A 73 2.80 100.40 -20.99
N ILE A 74 2.47 99.18 -20.54
CA ILE A 74 1.21 98.85 -19.87
C ILE A 74 1.53 98.24 -18.50
N VAL A 75 0.96 98.81 -17.43
CA VAL A 75 1.20 98.41 -16.05
C VAL A 75 -0.13 98.01 -15.42
N THR A 76 -0.27 96.75 -14.99
CA THR A 76 -1.48 96.25 -14.30
C THR A 76 -1.21 96.08 -12.81
N LEU A 77 -2.03 96.71 -11.95
CA LEU A 77 -1.86 96.70 -10.49
C LEU A 77 -3.19 96.45 -9.77
N THR A 78 -3.20 95.48 -8.85
CA THR A 78 -4.36 95.22 -8.00
C THR A 78 -4.56 96.31 -6.95
N LEU A 79 -5.70 97.02 -7.02
CA LEU A 79 -6.05 98.10 -6.10
C LEU A 79 -6.85 97.61 -4.88
N LEU A 80 -7.71 96.62 -5.05
CA LEU A 80 -8.57 96.08 -4.00
C LEU A 80 -8.82 94.58 -4.25
N GLU A 81 -8.94 93.81 -3.18
CA GLU A 81 -9.30 92.40 -3.22
C GLU A 81 -10.39 92.12 -2.18
N GLY A 82 -11.37 91.32 -2.55
CA GLY A 82 -12.40 90.78 -1.66
C GLY A 82 -11.94 89.51 -0.94
N ILE A 83 -12.79 88.99 -0.07
CA ILE A 83 -12.58 87.74 0.66
C ILE A 83 -13.29 86.62 -0.12
N PRO A 84 -12.59 85.63 -0.68
CA PRO A 84 -13.25 84.51 -1.36
C PRO A 84 -14.03 83.65 -0.36
N PRO A 85 -15.20 83.10 -0.72
CA PRO A 85 -15.97 82.21 0.16
C PRO A 85 -15.18 80.94 0.50
N GLU A 86 -15.28 80.51 1.76
CA GLU A 86 -14.72 79.22 2.16
C GLU A 86 -15.59 78.08 1.62
N LYS A 87 -14.94 77.05 1.06
CA LYS A 87 -15.65 75.90 0.50
C LYS A 87 -16.16 75.00 1.63
N PRO A 88 -17.41 74.51 1.58
CA PRO A 88 -17.90 73.53 2.53
C PRO A 88 -17.10 72.23 2.48
N VAL A 89 -17.00 71.57 3.63
CA VAL A 89 -16.36 70.26 3.78
C VAL A 89 -17.47 69.22 4.05
N PRO A 90 -17.61 68.15 3.25
CA PRO A 90 -18.57 67.07 3.52
C PRO A 90 -18.20 66.29 4.79
N GLU A 91 -19.09 65.39 5.23
CA GLU A 91 -18.74 64.39 6.22
C GLU A 91 -17.53 63.56 5.74
N THR A 92 -16.59 63.33 6.66
CA THR A 92 -15.35 62.57 6.39
C THR A 92 -15.14 61.53 7.48
N VAL A 93 -14.56 60.39 7.13
CA VAL A 93 -14.32 59.30 8.09
C VAL A 93 -12.83 59.22 8.43
N THR A 94 -12.53 59.31 9.71
CA THR A 94 -11.22 58.92 10.25
C THR A 94 -11.27 57.42 10.57
N TRP A 95 -10.67 56.61 9.69
CA TRP A 95 -10.61 55.16 9.85
C TRP A 95 -9.69 54.75 11.01
N ALA A 96 -9.98 53.59 11.62
CA ALA A 96 -9.14 53.03 12.67
C ALA A 96 -7.77 52.59 12.11
N LYS A 97 -6.71 52.81 12.89
CA LYS A 97 -5.31 52.63 12.44
C LYS A 97 -4.87 51.17 12.28
N ASP A 98 -5.64 50.25 12.85
CA ASP A 98 -5.39 48.82 12.89
C ASP A 98 -6.23 48.04 11.86
N LEU A 99 -6.89 48.75 10.94
CA LEU A 99 -7.51 48.14 9.76
C LEU A 99 -6.44 47.77 8.73
N SER A 100 -6.39 46.50 8.37
CA SER A 100 -5.45 45.95 7.38
C SER A 100 -6.10 44.78 6.62
N VAL A 101 -5.39 44.29 5.61
CA VAL A 101 -5.67 43.00 4.98
C VAL A 101 -4.54 42.04 5.37
N PRO A 102 -4.83 40.87 5.95
CA PRO A 102 -3.83 39.82 6.14
C PRO A 102 -3.30 39.35 4.77
N SER A 103 -1.98 39.27 4.62
CA SER A 103 -1.32 38.92 3.35
C SER A 103 -1.77 37.57 2.78
N GLU A 104 -2.07 36.60 3.65
CA GLU A 104 -2.61 35.28 3.30
C GLU A 104 -3.99 35.35 2.61
N MET A 105 -4.74 36.45 2.80
CA MET A 105 -6.11 36.61 2.30
C MET A 105 -6.22 37.52 1.07
N GLU A 106 -5.13 38.17 0.63
CA GLU A 106 -5.15 39.14 -0.49
C GLU A 106 -5.81 38.59 -1.75
N LYS A 107 -5.45 37.37 -2.16
CA LYS A 107 -5.98 36.71 -3.37
C LYS A 107 -7.45 36.36 -3.28
N ASP A 108 -7.91 35.90 -2.12
CA ASP A 108 -9.33 35.62 -1.88
C ASP A 108 -10.14 36.91 -1.90
N ILE A 109 -9.60 37.97 -1.30
CA ILE A 109 -10.23 39.28 -1.24
C ILE A 109 -10.33 39.90 -2.64
N GLU A 110 -9.29 39.86 -3.46
CA GLU A 110 -9.35 40.27 -4.88
C GLU A 110 -10.43 39.51 -5.66
N LYS A 111 -10.49 38.19 -5.50
CA LYS A 111 -11.46 37.30 -6.17
C LYS A 111 -12.90 37.57 -5.73
N VAL A 112 -13.15 37.79 -4.43
CA VAL A 112 -14.48 38.15 -3.90
C VAL A 112 -14.88 39.54 -4.39
N LEU A 113 -13.97 40.52 -4.35
CA LEU A 113 -14.22 41.88 -4.84
C LEU A 113 -14.55 41.91 -6.33
N ALA A 114 -13.86 41.10 -7.16
CA ALA A 114 -14.13 41.00 -8.60
C ALA A 114 -15.51 40.41 -8.94
N LYS A 115 -16.11 39.63 -8.02
CA LYS A 115 -17.47 39.08 -8.15
C LYS A 115 -18.55 39.94 -7.47
N ALA A 116 -18.16 40.80 -6.53
CA ALA A 116 -19.10 41.49 -5.66
C ALA A 116 -19.96 42.50 -6.44
N PRO A 117 -21.27 42.59 -6.15
CA PRO A 117 -22.12 43.60 -6.77
C PRO A 117 -21.68 45.02 -6.35
N PRO A 118 -22.03 46.05 -7.14
CA PRO A 118 -21.92 47.45 -6.71
C PRO A 118 -22.59 47.68 -5.34
N PRO A 119 -22.12 48.64 -4.54
CA PRO A 119 -22.64 48.88 -3.18
C PRO A 119 -24.13 49.28 -3.20
N GLU A 120 -24.92 48.63 -2.34
CA GLU A 120 -26.33 48.95 -2.16
C GLU A 120 -26.52 49.90 -0.97
N ILE A 121 -26.42 51.19 -1.24
CA ILE A 121 -26.56 52.24 -0.22
C ILE A 121 -28.03 52.67 -0.09
N TYR A 122 -28.51 52.83 1.14
CA TYR A 122 -29.85 53.32 1.44
C TYR A 122 -29.83 54.42 2.48
N ARG A 123 -30.69 55.43 2.33
CA ARG A 123 -31.00 56.41 3.36
C ARG A 123 -32.40 56.17 3.92
N GLU A 124 -32.56 56.40 5.22
CA GLU A 124 -33.85 56.31 5.90
C GLU A 124 -34.51 57.68 6.01
N LEU A 125 -35.68 57.84 5.40
CA LEU A 125 -36.52 59.02 5.52
C LEU A 125 -37.67 58.74 6.50
N GLN A 126 -37.83 59.58 7.51
CA GLN A 126 -38.99 59.51 8.42
C GLN A 126 -40.15 60.33 7.85
N GLU A 127 -41.05 59.68 7.11
CA GLU A 127 -42.29 60.31 6.65
C GLU A 127 -43.33 60.29 7.78
N THR A 128 -43.94 61.44 8.07
CA THR A 128 -44.99 61.56 9.10
C THR A 128 -46.35 61.36 8.43
N VAL A 129 -46.88 60.14 8.51
CA VAL A 129 -48.12 59.76 7.82
C VAL A 129 -49.32 60.00 8.75
N LYS A 130 -50.33 60.69 8.23
CA LYS A 130 -51.62 60.91 8.90
C LYS A 130 -52.64 59.93 8.33
N GLU A 131 -53.12 59.03 9.17
CA GLU A 131 -54.10 58.00 8.78
C GLU A 131 -55.43 58.26 9.52
N GLU A 132 -56.56 58.31 8.78
CA GLU A 132 -57.89 58.38 9.41
C GLU A 132 -58.33 56.99 9.86
N LYS A 133 -58.50 56.80 11.18
CA LYS A 133 -59.17 55.62 11.73
C LYS A 133 -60.58 55.99 12.19
N GLU A 134 -61.58 55.24 11.72
CA GLU A 134 -62.88 55.21 12.41
C GLU A 134 -62.72 54.49 13.75
N VAL A 135 -63.02 55.20 14.84
CA VAL A 135 -63.05 54.63 16.19
C VAL A 135 -64.46 54.79 16.76
N LEU A 136 -64.97 53.70 17.34
CA LEU A 136 -66.28 53.66 17.96
C LEU A 136 -66.20 54.24 19.38
N LYS A 137 -66.69 55.47 19.55
CA LYS A 137 -66.80 56.08 20.87
C LYS A 137 -68.00 55.46 21.59
N LYS A 138 -67.79 54.93 22.80
CA LYS A 138 -68.90 54.45 23.65
C LYS A 138 -69.89 55.59 23.85
N ALA A 139 -71.18 55.31 23.68
CA ALA A 139 -72.22 56.29 23.91
C ALA A 139 -72.28 56.70 25.39
N ALA A 140 -72.71 57.93 25.67
CA ALA A 140 -72.77 58.47 27.04
C ALA A 140 -73.80 57.75 27.93
N LEU A 141 -74.67 56.90 27.36
CA LEU A 141 -75.66 56.09 28.05
C LEU A 141 -75.64 54.65 27.50
N PRO A 142 -75.88 53.60 28.32
CA PRO A 142 -75.60 52.21 27.94
C PRO A 142 -76.45 51.63 26.79
N PHE A 143 -77.55 52.30 26.42
CA PHE A 143 -78.57 51.81 25.49
C PHE A 143 -78.56 52.50 24.12
N LEU A 144 -77.60 53.41 23.86
CA LEU A 144 -77.42 54.05 22.56
C LEU A 144 -76.28 53.36 21.76
N PRO A 145 -76.43 53.19 20.43
CA PRO A 145 -75.39 52.60 19.60
C PRO A 145 -74.13 53.47 19.60
N PRO A 146 -72.92 52.89 19.60
CA PRO A 146 -71.68 53.65 19.64
C PRO A 146 -71.50 54.51 18.39
N LYS A 147 -71.12 55.78 18.59
CA LYS A 147 -70.97 56.73 17.49
C LYS A 147 -69.61 56.53 16.82
N LYS A 148 -69.61 56.33 15.50
CA LYS A 148 -68.39 56.33 14.69
C LYS A 148 -67.82 57.75 14.65
N GLU A 149 -66.58 57.92 15.08
CA GLU A 149 -65.83 59.17 15.02
C GLU A 149 -64.52 58.90 14.28
N LYS A 150 -64.23 59.70 13.25
CA LYS A 150 -62.96 59.61 12.53
C LYS A 150 -61.90 60.37 13.32
N ILE A 151 -60.85 59.68 13.75
CA ILE A 151 -59.67 60.30 14.37
C ILE A 151 -58.46 60.17 13.45
N THR A 152 -57.71 61.27 13.28
CA THR A 152 -56.48 61.27 12.50
C THR A 152 -55.32 60.81 13.40
N VAL A 153 -54.89 59.56 13.25
CA VAL A 153 -53.72 59.03 13.97
C VAL A 153 -52.48 59.32 13.15
N THR A 154 -51.54 60.07 13.74
CA THR A 154 -50.26 60.40 13.10
C THR A 154 -49.22 59.37 13.53
N HIS A 155 -48.63 58.65 12.58
CA HIS A 155 -47.56 57.69 12.85
C HIS A 155 -46.35 57.95 11.95
N LYS A 156 -45.15 57.79 12.50
CA LYS A 156 -43.90 57.88 11.73
C LYS A 156 -43.72 56.59 10.94
N LYS A 157 -43.60 56.70 9.62
CA LYS A 157 -43.32 55.60 8.71
C LYS A 157 -41.93 55.79 8.13
N THR A 158 -40.99 54.92 8.49
CA THR A 158 -39.65 54.94 7.92
C THR A 158 -39.71 54.38 6.50
N ARG A 159 -39.27 55.16 5.52
CA ARG A 159 -39.14 54.77 4.13
C ARG A 159 -37.66 54.70 3.77
N ARG A 160 -37.20 53.55 3.28
CA ARG A 160 -35.84 53.39 2.74
C ARG A 160 -35.82 53.84 1.29
N GLU A 161 -34.88 54.72 0.95
CA GLU A 161 -34.63 55.20 -0.40
C GLU A 161 -33.22 54.79 -0.82
N LYS A 162 -33.05 54.26 -2.03
CA LYS A 162 -31.73 53.86 -2.55
C LYS A 162 -30.95 55.10 -2.97
N VAL A 163 -29.72 55.23 -2.46
CA VAL A 163 -28.81 56.32 -2.80
C VAL A 163 -27.82 55.82 -3.83
N TYR A 164 -27.71 56.51 -4.96
CA TYR A 164 -26.73 56.20 -5.99
C TYR A 164 -25.40 56.88 -5.66
N VAL A 165 -24.39 56.07 -5.36
CA VAL A 165 -23.01 56.51 -5.08
C VAL A 165 -22.08 56.11 -6.22
N ASP A 166 -20.96 56.80 -6.35
CA ASP A 166 -19.83 56.36 -7.19
C ASP A 166 -19.31 55.02 -6.64
N PRO A 167 -19.42 53.90 -7.39
CA PRO A 167 -19.07 52.57 -6.90
C PRO A 167 -17.56 52.33 -6.79
N THR A 168 -16.72 53.30 -7.16
CA THR A 168 -15.26 53.19 -7.12
C THR A 168 -14.76 52.97 -5.70
N VAL A 169 -14.21 51.78 -5.44
CA VAL A 169 -13.55 51.43 -4.18
C VAL A 169 -12.16 52.08 -4.13
N ARG A 170 -11.86 52.79 -3.04
CA ARG A 170 -10.61 53.50 -2.79
C ARG A 170 -9.65 52.74 -1.88
N SER A 171 -10.19 52.01 -0.91
CA SER A 171 -9.42 51.17 0.01
C SER A 171 -10.27 49.99 0.49
N THR A 172 -9.59 48.91 0.87
CA THR A 172 -10.18 47.65 1.31
C THR A 172 -9.49 47.16 2.58
N PHE A 173 -10.26 46.58 3.49
CA PHE A 173 -9.78 46.05 4.77
C PHE A 173 -10.52 44.76 5.13
N TYR A 174 -9.90 43.88 5.91
CA TYR A 174 -10.61 42.76 6.54
C TYR A 174 -10.99 43.14 7.98
N VAL A 175 -12.24 42.85 8.37
CA VAL A 175 -12.80 43.25 9.67
C VAL A 175 -13.64 42.15 10.28
N GLU A 176 -13.63 42.08 11.62
CA GLU A 176 -14.48 41.17 12.39
C GLU A 176 -15.76 41.86 12.87
N GLU A 177 -16.80 41.06 13.09
CA GLU A 177 -18.07 41.49 13.68
C GLU A 177 -17.86 42.21 15.02
N GLY A 178 -18.53 43.36 15.21
CA GLY A 178 -18.37 44.23 16.38
C GLY A 178 -17.16 45.18 16.33
N LYS A 179 -16.27 45.08 15.34
CA LYS A 179 -15.11 45.98 15.21
C LYS A 179 -15.55 47.43 14.93
N LYS A 180 -14.99 48.37 15.69
CA LYS A 180 -15.06 49.81 15.38
C LYS A 180 -14.19 50.12 14.16
N LEU A 181 -14.82 50.64 13.12
CA LEU A 181 -14.21 50.91 11.81
C LEU A 181 -13.61 52.32 11.72
N GLY A 182 -14.26 53.30 12.35
CA GLY A 182 -13.84 54.70 12.26
C GLY A 182 -14.83 55.66 12.90
N VAL A 183 -14.50 56.95 12.81
CA VAL A 183 -15.33 58.05 13.33
C VAL A 183 -15.64 59.04 12.20
N VAL A 184 -16.93 59.33 12.01
CA VAL A 184 -17.46 60.32 11.07
C VAL A 184 -17.36 61.71 11.69
N SER A 185 -16.57 62.59 11.07
CA SER A 185 -16.59 64.03 11.33
C SER A 185 -17.80 64.66 10.63
N PRO A 186 -18.54 65.57 11.28
CA PRO A 186 -19.69 66.23 10.68
C PRO A 186 -19.27 67.14 9.52
N ALA A 187 -20.19 67.35 8.57
CA ALA A 187 -19.98 68.31 7.49
C ALA A 187 -19.87 69.74 8.06
N VAL A 188 -18.90 70.50 7.54
CA VAL A 188 -18.70 71.92 7.88
C VAL A 188 -19.27 72.76 6.74
N PRO A 189 -20.27 73.63 7.00
CA PRO A 189 -20.78 74.54 5.98
C PRO A 189 -19.68 75.52 5.56
N GLY A 190 -19.69 75.92 4.29
CA GLY A 190 -18.81 76.99 3.82
C GLY A 190 -19.19 78.32 4.46
N LEU A 191 -18.21 79.20 4.66
CA LEU A 191 -18.45 80.57 5.13
C LEU A 191 -18.64 81.50 3.92
N PRO A 192 -19.59 82.46 3.98
CA PRO A 192 -19.75 83.44 2.92
C PRO A 192 -18.47 84.27 2.76
N GLY A 193 -18.13 84.53 1.51
CA GLY A 193 -17.10 85.50 1.14
C GLY A 193 -17.67 86.91 1.16
N GLN A 194 -16.83 87.89 0.84
CA GLN A 194 -17.24 89.27 0.69
C GLN A 194 -16.59 89.86 -0.56
N ASP A 195 -17.38 90.42 -1.47
CA ASP A 195 -16.89 91.02 -2.69
C ASP A 195 -16.20 92.38 -2.43
N ILE A 196 -15.57 92.96 -3.45
CA ILE A 196 -14.91 94.28 -3.38
C ILE A 196 -15.86 95.44 -3.03
N PHE A 197 -17.18 95.24 -3.15
CA PHE A 197 -18.21 96.20 -2.79
C PHE A 197 -18.78 95.96 -1.39
N GLY A 198 -18.38 94.87 -0.72
CA GLY A 198 -18.86 94.52 0.61
C GLY A 198 -20.11 93.63 0.61
N GLU A 199 -20.59 93.18 -0.55
CA GLU A 199 -21.73 92.26 -0.68
C GLU A 199 -21.28 90.83 -0.31
N GLU A 200 -22.13 90.07 0.40
CA GLU A 200 -21.83 88.67 0.72
C GLU A 200 -21.84 87.81 -0.54
N ILE A 201 -20.74 87.07 -0.77
CA ILE A 201 -20.67 86.03 -1.79
C ILE A 201 -21.11 84.72 -1.12
N PRO A 202 -22.28 84.15 -1.47
CA PRO A 202 -22.75 82.94 -0.83
C PRO A 202 -21.78 81.77 -1.11
N PRO A 203 -21.49 80.92 -0.11
CA PRO A 203 -20.64 79.77 -0.30
C PRO A 203 -21.29 78.77 -1.25
N THR A 204 -20.47 78.05 -2.03
CA THR A 204 -20.99 76.95 -2.86
C THR A 204 -21.66 75.92 -1.97
N VAL A 205 -22.88 75.48 -2.30
CA VAL A 205 -23.60 74.45 -1.52
C VAL A 205 -23.19 73.06 -2.02
N LEU A 206 -22.92 72.12 -1.11
CA LEU A 206 -22.70 70.72 -1.48
C LEU A 206 -24.03 70.08 -1.87
N ALA A 207 -24.08 69.46 -3.06
CA ALA A 207 -25.25 68.70 -3.52
C ALA A 207 -25.56 67.49 -2.62
N ASP A 208 -24.53 66.87 -2.03
CA ASP A 208 -24.65 65.86 -0.98
C ASP A 208 -23.44 65.97 -0.01
N PRO A 209 -23.65 66.36 1.26
CA PRO A 209 -22.61 66.44 2.27
C PRO A 209 -22.42 65.13 3.06
N SER A 210 -23.20 64.08 2.81
CA SER A 210 -23.37 62.96 3.75
C SER A 210 -22.40 61.80 3.51
N PHE A 211 -21.99 61.13 4.60
CA PHE A 211 -21.36 59.81 4.54
C PHE A 211 -22.36 58.68 4.84
N TYR A 212 -22.41 57.69 3.96
CA TYR A 212 -23.40 56.61 4.01
C TYR A 212 -22.81 55.26 4.43
N PRO A 213 -23.21 54.70 5.59
CA PRO A 213 -22.98 53.30 5.89
C PRO A 213 -23.90 52.43 5.02
N GLY A 214 -23.31 51.52 4.26
CA GLY A 214 -24.00 50.49 3.49
C GLY A 214 -24.23 49.21 4.29
N GLU A 215 -24.46 48.11 3.57
CA GLU A 215 -24.73 46.81 4.18
C GLU A 215 -23.56 46.35 5.09
N GLY A 216 -23.91 45.69 6.19
CA GLY A 216 -22.93 45.23 7.18
C GLY A 216 -22.33 46.31 8.09
N ILE A 217 -22.65 47.60 7.93
CA ILE A 217 -22.14 48.69 8.79
C ILE A 217 -23.28 49.39 9.54
N ARG A 218 -23.11 49.62 10.84
CA ARG A 218 -23.98 50.49 11.65
C ARG A 218 -23.27 51.78 12.02
N ARG A 219 -23.95 52.91 11.84
CA ARG A 219 -23.52 54.22 12.38
C ARG A 219 -24.19 54.44 13.73
N GLU A 220 -23.41 54.50 14.80
CA GLU A 220 -23.86 54.85 16.14
C GLU A 220 -23.33 56.24 16.50
N ARG A 221 -24.21 57.25 16.45
CA ARG A 221 -23.85 58.68 16.55
C ARG A 221 -22.83 59.07 15.46
N ASN A 222 -21.56 59.15 15.82
CA ASN A 222 -20.42 59.44 14.95
C ASN A 222 -19.51 58.22 14.73
N GLU A 223 -19.76 57.06 15.32
CA GLU A 223 -18.90 55.87 15.15
C GLU A 223 -19.48 54.90 14.11
N LEU A 224 -18.60 54.27 13.34
CA LEU A 224 -18.96 53.19 12.42
C LEU A 224 -18.53 51.84 13.02
N ILE A 225 -19.45 50.87 13.06
CA ILE A 225 -19.24 49.54 13.66
C ILE A 225 -19.62 48.46 12.66
N ALA A 226 -18.79 47.43 12.54
CA ALA A 226 -19.08 46.24 11.75
C ALA A 226 -20.20 45.39 12.39
N LEU A 227 -21.23 45.07 11.61
CA LEU A 227 -22.30 44.13 11.97
C LEU A 227 -22.04 42.69 11.50
N THR A 228 -20.96 42.47 10.74
CA THR A 228 -20.57 41.14 10.25
C THR A 228 -19.06 41.11 9.99
N THR A 229 -18.46 39.93 10.12
CA THR A 229 -17.08 39.67 9.67
C THR A 229 -17.03 39.63 8.14
N GLY A 230 -16.08 40.34 7.55
CA GLY A 230 -15.93 40.39 6.09
C GLY A 230 -14.97 41.43 5.55
N ILE A 231 -15.13 41.74 4.27
CA ILE A 231 -14.30 42.68 3.51
C ILE A 231 -14.99 44.05 3.53
N LEU A 232 -14.41 44.98 4.28
CA LEU A 232 -14.81 46.39 4.29
C LEU A 232 -14.34 47.06 2.99
N ARG A 233 -15.28 47.51 2.17
CA ARG A 233 -15.02 48.40 1.03
C ARG A 233 -15.25 49.84 1.46
N VAL A 234 -14.33 50.73 1.08
CA VAL A 234 -14.46 52.18 1.31
C VAL A 234 -14.43 52.91 -0.03
N GLY A 235 -15.49 53.65 -0.33
CA GLY A 235 -15.58 54.50 -1.52
C GLY A 235 -15.32 55.97 -1.21
N ARG A 236 -15.90 56.88 -2.01
CA ARG A 236 -15.72 58.33 -1.84
C ARG A 236 -16.43 58.90 -0.60
N ASN A 237 -17.69 58.50 -0.40
CA ASN A 237 -18.56 58.97 0.69
C ASN A 237 -19.47 57.84 1.23
N TRP A 238 -19.03 56.60 1.06
CA TRP A 238 -19.74 55.41 1.50
C TRP A 238 -18.74 54.33 1.92
N ALA A 239 -19.21 53.36 2.70
CA ALA A 239 -18.53 52.09 2.94
C ALA A 239 -19.55 50.97 3.19
N ASP A 240 -19.22 49.73 2.83
CA ASP A 240 -20.01 48.54 3.16
C ASP A 240 -19.09 47.35 3.49
N ILE A 241 -19.66 46.26 4.04
CA ILE A 241 -18.93 45.02 4.30
C ILE A 241 -19.55 43.89 3.48
N ILE A 242 -18.74 43.28 2.60
CA ILE A 242 -19.08 42.02 1.96
C ILE A 242 -18.81 40.89 2.96
N PRO A 243 -19.81 40.07 3.36
CA PRO A 243 -19.59 38.97 4.29
C PRO A 243 -18.58 37.95 3.75
N PHE A 244 -17.50 37.73 4.49
CA PHE A 244 -16.43 36.80 4.11
C PHE A 244 -15.79 36.22 5.38
N ARG A 245 -15.58 34.90 5.42
CA ARG A 245 -14.91 34.20 6.54
C ARG A 245 -13.95 33.15 5.96
N PRO A 246 -12.65 33.16 6.30
CA PRO A 246 -11.71 32.15 5.84
C PRO A 246 -12.01 30.77 6.48
N HIS A 247 -11.51 29.71 5.86
CA HIS A 247 -11.49 28.39 6.49
C HIS A 247 -10.49 28.38 7.67
N ARG A 248 -10.95 27.97 8.85
CA ARG A 248 -10.08 27.84 10.04
C ARG A 248 -9.73 26.38 10.27
N TRP A 249 -8.47 26.09 10.57
CA TRP A 249 -8.01 24.73 10.89
C TRP A 249 -6.93 24.75 11.98
N GLU A 250 -6.75 23.61 12.63
CA GLU A 250 -5.74 23.38 13.67
C GLU A 250 -5.29 21.92 13.63
N VAL A 251 -4.06 21.67 14.07
CA VAL A 251 -3.48 20.33 14.17
C VAL A 251 -2.99 20.12 15.61
N GLU A 252 -3.33 18.98 16.18
CA GLU A 252 -2.98 18.57 17.54
C GLU A 252 -2.58 17.09 17.59
N LEU A 253 -1.80 16.71 18.61
CA LEU A 253 -1.38 15.32 18.84
C LEU A 253 -2.12 14.70 20.01
N SER A 254 -2.26 13.38 20.01
CA SER A 254 -2.74 12.62 21.17
C SER A 254 -1.82 12.79 22.39
N PRO A 255 -2.31 12.59 23.63
CA PRO A 255 -1.48 12.67 24.85
C PRO A 255 -0.29 11.69 24.91
N ASP A 256 -0.36 10.60 24.16
CA ASP A 256 0.69 9.59 23.98
C ASP A 256 1.53 9.80 22.70
N LYS A 257 1.26 10.89 21.98
CA LYS A 257 1.86 11.31 20.69
C LYS A 257 1.77 10.27 19.56
N ALA A 258 0.94 9.24 19.72
CA ALA A 258 0.79 8.18 18.74
C ALA A 258 -0.08 8.58 17.54
N SER A 259 -1.01 9.51 17.73
CA SER A 259 -1.95 9.98 16.69
C SER A 259 -1.85 11.48 16.48
N CYS A 260 -2.09 11.90 15.23
CA CYS A 260 -2.24 13.29 14.82
C CYS A 260 -3.69 13.55 14.38
N PHE A 261 -4.28 14.65 14.83
CA PHE A 261 -5.67 15.04 14.53
C PHE A 261 -5.74 16.40 13.85
N LEU A 262 -6.70 16.54 12.93
CA LEU A 262 -7.09 17.77 12.25
C LEU A 262 -8.49 18.19 12.73
N SER A 263 -8.62 19.44 13.17
CA SER A 263 -9.93 20.11 13.25
C SER A 263 -10.02 21.18 12.16
N LEU A 264 -11.18 21.31 11.54
CA LEU A 264 -11.45 22.20 10.41
C LEU A 264 -12.87 22.77 10.52
N TYR A 265 -12.97 24.09 10.47
CA TYR A 265 -14.22 24.84 10.53
C TYR A 265 -14.43 25.57 9.19
N PRO A 266 -15.40 25.11 8.36
CA PRO A 266 -15.68 25.73 7.06
C PRO A 266 -16.08 27.21 7.15
N GLY A 267 -15.44 28.05 6.32
CA GLY A 267 -15.78 29.46 6.13
C GLY A 267 -16.77 29.68 4.98
N THR A 268 -16.67 30.84 4.32
CA THR A 268 -17.45 31.17 3.11
C THR A 268 -16.92 30.45 1.87
N GLU A 269 -17.84 30.13 0.95
CA GLU A 269 -17.59 29.28 -0.24
C GLU A 269 -16.53 29.81 -1.22
N ASP A 270 -16.29 31.13 -1.23
CA ASP A 270 -15.27 31.74 -2.07
C ASP A 270 -13.84 31.70 -1.49
N ALA A 271 -13.68 31.32 -0.22
CA ALA A 271 -12.37 31.23 0.42
C ALA A 271 -11.52 30.07 -0.14
N GLN A 272 -10.20 30.22 -0.11
CA GLN A 272 -9.27 29.21 -0.60
C GLN A 272 -9.24 28.00 0.35
N PHE A 273 -9.23 26.80 -0.24
CA PHE A 273 -9.05 25.56 0.51
C PHE A 273 -7.68 25.57 1.23
N PRO A 274 -7.61 25.14 2.50
CA PRO A 274 -6.36 25.00 3.23
C PRO A 274 -5.32 24.17 2.44
N ASP A 275 -4.08 24.66 2.39
CA ASP A 275 -2.97 23.92 1.79
C ASP A 275 -2.57 22.75 2.69
N VAL A 276 -2.71 21.53 2.15
CA VAL A 276 -2.36 20.28 2.85
C VAL A 276 -0.88 20.26 3.23
N SER A 277 -0.01 20.90 2.43
CA SER A 277 1.42 21.01 2.70
C SER A 277 1.69 21.77 4.02
N LEU A 278 0.90 22.80 4.31
CA LEU A 278 1.00 23.56 5.57
C LEU A 278 0.46 22.76 6.76
N ILE A 279 -0.57 21.94 6.56
CA ILE A 279 -1.13 21.04 7.57
C ILE A 279 -0.10 19.96 7.94
N ILE A 280 0.54 19.35 6.94
CA ILE A 280 1.62 18.37 7.13
C ILE A 280 2.82 19.02 7.83
N GLN A 281 3.31 20.17 7.34
CA GLN A 281 4.39 20.91 8.00
C GLN A 281 4.04 21.26 9.46
N LYS A 282 2.78 21.58 9.75
CA LYS A 282 2.33 21.83 11.12
C LYS A 282 2.41 20.58 11.99
N ALA A 283 1.96 19.42 11.50
CA ALA A 283 2.11 18.14 12.19
C ALA A 283 3.59 17.80 12.47
N VAL A 284 4.46 17.98 11.47
CA VAL A 284 5.91 17.77 11.61
C VAL A 284 6.52 18.73 12.64
N SER A 285 6.10 20.00 12.66
CA SER A 285 6.56 20.98 13.66
C SER A 285 6.16 20.64 15.11
N LEU A 286 5.11 19.81 15.29
CA LEU A 286 4.68 19.29 16.59
C LEU A 286 5.43 18.01 17.00
N GLY A 287 6.34 17.51 16.14
CA GLY A 287 7.13 16.30 16.37
C GLY A 287 6.48 15.01 15.86
N TYR A 288 5.47 15.11 14.98
CA TYR A 288 4.85 13.93 14.35
C TYR A 288 5.52 13.62 13.00
N PRO A 289 6.03 12.40 12.76
CA PRO A 289 6.73 12.08 11.52
C PRO A 289 5.79 12.06 10.31
N GLU A 290 6.25 12.61 9.20
CA GLU A 290 5.49 12.75 7.96
C GLU A 290 5.07 11.39 7.38
N GLU A 291 5.95 10.38 7.43
CA GLU A 291 5.66 9.03 6.91
C GLU A 291 4.56 8.25 7.67
N ARG A 292 3.99 8.83 8.75
CA ARG A 292 2.89 8.22 9.54
C ARG A 292 1.56 8.98 9.43
N LEU A 293 1.52 10.03 8.61
CA LEU A 293 0.29 10.74 8.27
C LEU A 293 -0.45 10.00 7.15
N LEU A 294 -1.75 10.23 7.03
CA LEU A 294 -2.52 9.84 5.85
C LEU A 294 -1.97 10.54 4.60
N SER A 295 -2.24 9.99 3.41
CA SER A 295 -1.70 10.57 2.18
C SER A 295 -2.20 12.01 1.98
N PRO A 296 -1.43 12.89 1.30
CA PRO A 296 -1.87 14.24 1.01
C PRO A 296 -3.23 14.30 0.31
N GLU A 297 -3.51 13.32 -0.56
CA GLU A 297 -4.80 13.17 -1.26
C GLU A 297 -5.95 12.80 -0.32
N GLU A 298 -5.72 11.94 0.68
CA GLU A 298 -6.72 11.57 1.69
C GLU A 298 -7.07 12.76 2.61
N ILE A 299 -6.05 13.50 3.06
CA ILE A 299 -6.23 14.73 3.83
C ILE A 299 -6.94 15.79 2.97
N GLN A 300 -6.56 15.95 1.71
CA GLN A 300 -7.21 16.87 0.77
C GLN A 300 -8.69 16.52 0.56
N GLU A 301 -9.04 15.25 0.36
CA GLU A 301 -10.43 14.82 0.19
C GLU A 301 -11.24 15.01 1.48
N MET A 302 -10.65 14.76 2.65
CA MET A 302 -11.28 15.02 3.95
C MET A 302 -11.64 16.51 4.13
N ILE A 303 -10.68 17.41 3.87
CA ILE A 303 -10.88 18.86 3.87
C ILE A 303 -11.93 19.27 2.83
N ARG A 304 -11.86 18.71 1.62
CA ARG A 304 -12.79 19.03 0.53
C ARG A 304 -14.23 18.65 0.88
N LEU A 305 -14.44 17.44 1.43
CA LEU A 305 -15.76 16.97 1.84
C LEU A 305 -16.34 17.79 2.99
N ALA A 306 -15.52 18.16 3.98
CA ALA A 306 -15.92 19.02 5.09
C ALA A 306 -16.40 20.40 4.59
N ILE A 307 -15.62 21.04 3.72
CA ILE A 307 -15.93 22.35 3.15
C ILE A 307 -17.18 22.30 2.26
N VAL A 308 -17.24 21.36 1.31
CA VAL A 308 -18.38 21.24 0.38
C VAL A 308 -19.68 20.91 1.10
N ARG A 309 -19.64 20.11 2.18
CA ARG A 309 -20.81 19.78 3.01
C ARG A 309 -21.13 20.82 4.09
N ARG A 310 -20.28 21.83 4.26
CA ARG A 310 -20.30 22.80 5.38
C ARG A 310 -20.38 22.10 6.75
N SER A 311 -19.71 20.96 6.89
CA SER A 311 -19.61 20.17 8.12
C SER A 311 -18.23 20.38 8.73
N PRO A 312 -18.12 20.77 10.01
CA PRO A 312 -16.83 20.83 10.67
C PRO A 312 -16.21 19.44 10.82
N LEU A 313 -14.88 19.40 10.87
CA LEU A 313 -14.11 18.29 11.40
C LEU A 313 -13.69 18.67 12.81
N GLU A 314 -14.00 17.84 13.80
CA GLU A 314 -13.57 18.02 15.18
C GLU A 314 -12.65 16.85 15.56
N ARG A 315 -11.37 17.14 15.78
CA ARG A 315 -10.34 16.17 16.19
C ARG A 315 -10.34 14.88 15.36
N VAL A 316 -10.42 15.00 14.03
CA VAL A 316 -10.46 13.84 13.12
C VAL A 316 -9.03 13.34 12.86
N PRO A 317 -8.74 12.04 13.04
CA PRO A 317 -7.37 11.54 12.87
C PRO A 317 -6.90 11.64 11.42
N ILE A 318 -5.70 12.18 11.25
CA ILE A 318 -4.92 12.25 10.00
C ILE A 318 -3.65 11.38 10.08
N SER A 319 -3.69 10.34 10.91
CA SER A 319 -2.66 9.31 11.08
C SER A 319 -3.25 7.93 10.75
N GLU A 320 -2.40 6.99 10.35
CA GLU A 320 -2.83 5.62 10.00
C GLU A 320 -3.57 4.92 11.17
N ASP A 321 -4.58 4.11 10.84
CA ASP A 321 -5.40 3.39 11.83
C ASP A 321 -4.72 2.09 12.31
N ARG A 322 -4.43 1.95 13.61
CA ARG A 322 -3.82 0.74 14.21
C ARG A 322 -4.27 0.53 15.66
N ASP A 323 -4.71 -0.67 16.04
CA ASP A 323 -5.01 -1.01 17.44
C ASP A 323 -3.72 -1.12 18.29
N ALA A 324 -3.78 -0.68 19.54
CA ALA A 324 -2.75 -0.95 20.53
C ALA A 324 -2.68 -2.45 20.87
N SER A 325 -1.48 -2.95 21.18
CA SER A 325 -1.27 -4.33 21.61
C SER A 325 -0.09 -4.47 22.57
N PHE A 326 -0.03 -5.58 23.30
CA PHE A 326 1.14 -5.95 24.09
C PHE A 326 1.27 -7.48 24.19
N SER A 327 2.48 -7.98 24.34
CA SER A 327 2.81 -9.38 24.60
C SER A 327 3.88 -9.50 25.69
N ILE A 328 3.82 -10.57 26.47
CA ILE A 328 4.90 -10.98 27.38
C ILE A 328 5.41 -12.31 26.85
N ASP A 329 6.69 -12.35 26.52
CA ASP A 329 7.34 -13.46 25.84
C ASP A 329 8.45 -14.01 26.76
N ILE A 330 8.56 -15.33 26.86
CA ILE A 330 9.47 -16.03 27.79
C ILE A 330 10.31 -17.03 26.99
N SER A 331 11.62 -17.05 27.24
CA SER A 331 12.56 -17.95 26.55
C SER A 331 12.37 -19.42 26.92
N GLU A 332 12.76 -20.33 26.02
CA GLU A 332 12.61 -21.79 26.21
C GLU A 332 13.36 -22.30 27.46
N ASP A 333 14.53 -21.73 27.75
CA ASP A 333 15.33 -22.01 28.95
C ASP A 333 14.75 -21.40 30.25
N LYS A 334 13.69 -20.58 30.14
CA LYS A 334 13.07 -19.81 31.23
C LYS A 334 14.05 -18.89 31.97
N LEU A 335 15.12 -18.43 31.33
CA LEU A 335 16.09 -17.49 31.89
C LEU A 335 15.84 -16.03 31.48
N LEU A 336 14.93 -15.75 30.54
CA LEU A 336 14.60 -14.41 30.08
C LEU A 336 13.08 -14.24 29.89
N ALA A 337 12.52 -13.13 30.38
CA ALA A 337 11.17 -12.69 30.03
C ALA A 337 11.19 -11.24 29.54
N THR A 338 10.55 -10.97 28.41
CA THR A 338 10.46 -9.65 27.79
C THR A 338 9.01 -9.20 27.60
N LEU A 339 8.81 -7.89 27.49
CA LEU A 339 7.55 -7.22 27.21
C LEU A 339 7.68 -6.46 25.89
N THR A 340 6.75 -6.71 24.97
CA THR A 340 6.56 -5.85 23.79
C THR A 340 5.26 -5.07 23.94
N ILE A 341 5.30 -3.76 23.72
CA ILE A 341 4.12 -2.86 23.72
C ILE A 341 4.07 -2.11 22.40
N ARG A 342 2.87 -1.97 21.83
CA ARG A 342 2.59 -1.12 20.66
C ARG A 342 1.46 -0.15 20.98
N LYS A 343 1.67 1.14 20.69
CA LYS A 343 0.64 2.17 20.80
C LYS A 343 -0.37 2.07 19.65
N GLY A 344 -1.63 2.42 19.95
CA GLY A 344 -2.68 2.56 18.96
C GLY A 344 -2.57 3.91 18.25
N THR A 345 -2.95 3.95 16.97
CA THR A 345 -2.86 5.13 16.11
C THR A 345 -4.16 5.34 15.34
N GLY A 346 -4.45 6.59 14.96
CA GLY A 346 -5.63 6.95 14.19
C GLY A 346 -6.94 6.67 14.94
N LYS A 347 -7.81 5.83 14.35
CA LYS A 347 -9.07 5.35 14.95
C LYS A 347 -8.92 4.05 15.75
N GLY A 348 -7.71 3.48 15.83
CA GLY A 348 -7.48 2.26 16.59
C GLY A 348 -7.62 2.44 18.09
N LYS A 349 -7.80 1.34 18.82
CA LYS A 349 -7.94 1.35 20.28
C LYS A 349 -6.66 1.90 20.93
N PRO A 350 -6.75 2.89 21.83
CA PRO A 350 -5.59 3.43 22.53
C PRO A 350 -5.01 2.42 23.53
N LEU A 351 -3.74 2.57 23.88
CA LEU A 351 -3.07 1.68 24.81
C LEU A 351 -3.59 1.87 26.25
N ASN A 352 -4.20 0.83 26.83
CA ASN A 352 -4.64 0.85 28.22
C ASN A 352 -3.52 0.41 29.17
N LEU A 353 -2.81 1.36 29.77
CA LEU A 353 -1.73 1.09 30.74
C LEU A 353 -2.18 0.25 31.95
N LYS A 354 -3.47 0.27 32.32
CA LYS A 354 -4.00 -0.59 33.40
C LYS A 354 -4.06 -2.06 33.00
N GLU A 355 -4.32 -2.36 31.73
CA GLU A 355 -4.33 -3.73 31.21
C GLU A 355 -2.90 -4.28 31.09
N VAL A 356 -1.95 -3.47 30.59
CA VAL A 356 -0.52 -3.83 30.59
C VAL A 356 -0.04 -4.13 32.02
N GLY A 357 -0.31 -3.23 32.97
CA GLY A 357 0.07 -3.42 34.37
C GLY A 357 -0.65 -4.59 35.06
N LYS A 358 -1.84 -4.98 34.58
CA LYS A 358 -2.55 -6.19 35.03
C LYS A 358 -1.87 -7.45 34.49
N ALA A 359 -1.57 -7.51 33.19
CA ALA A 359 -0.91 -8.64 32.56
C ALA A 359 0.49 -8.93 33.15
N ILE A 360 1.28 -7.87 33.43
CA ILE A 360 2.58 -8.03 34.10
C ILE A 360 2.41 -8.65 35.50
N LYS A 361 1.38 -8.28 36.25
CA LYS A 361 1.08 -8.89 37.57
C LYS A 361 0.57 -10.33 37.47
N GLU A 362 -0.23 -10.63 36.46
CA GLU A 362 -0.79 -11.97 36.23
C GLU A 362 0.22 -12.94 35.60
N SER A 363 1.33 -12.44 35.05
CA SER A 363 2.41 -13.25 34.45
C SER A 363 3.13 -14.20 35.43
N GLY A 364 3.06 -13.94 36.74
CA GLY A 364 3.73 -14.74 37.78
C GLY A 364 5.25 -14.57 37.87
N LEU A 365 5.86 -13.75 37.01
CA LEU A 365 7.31 -13.51 36.96
C LEU A 365 7.86 -12.89 38.26
N LYS A 366 9.05 -13.34 38.69
CA LYS A 366 9.72 -12.87 39.92
C LYS A 366 11.26 -12.98 39.81
N PRO A 367 12.03 -12.03 40.37
CA PRO A 367 11.58 -10.75 40.95
C PRO A 367 11.28 -9.71 39.85
N LEU A 368 10.27 -8.87 40.06
CA LEU A 368 9.94 -7.73 39.19
C LEU A 368 10.03 -6.42 39.97
N ASP A 369 10.72 -5.43 39.43
CA ASP A 369 10.68 -4.05 39.91
C ASP A 369 9.50 -3.30 39.29
N TYR A 370 8.30 -3.51 39.84
CA TYR A 370 7.07 -2.87 39.36
C TYR A 370 7.14 -1.33 39.35
N LYS A 371 8.01 -0.70 40.16
CA LYS A 371 8.15 0.75 40.19
C LYS A 371 8.91 1.20 38.95
N LYS A 372 10.12 0.67 38.74
CA LYS A 372 10.95 1.00 37.57
C LYS A 372 10.24 0.64 36.26
N ILE A 373 9.63 -0.55 36.18
CA ILE A 373 8.87 -0.99 35.00
C ILE A 373 7.70 -0.03 34.72
N GLY A 374 7.02 0.47 35.76
CA GLY A 374 5.96 1.47 35.62
C GLY A 374 6.48 2.84 35.13
N GLU A 375 7.63 3.28 35.64
CA GLU A 375 8.30 4.52 35.23
C GLU A 375 8.77 4.44 33.76
N ASP A 376 9.41 3.33 33.36
CA ASP A 376 9.89 3.10 31.99
C ASP A 376 8.73 3.01 30.98
N ILE A 377 7.65 2.30 31.30
CA ILE A 377 6.45 2.19 30.44
C ILE A 377 5.74 3.55 30.31
N LEU A 378 5.69 4.36 31.39
CA LEU A 378 5.10 5.70 31.35
C LEU A 378 5.96 6.69 30.54
N ALA A 379 7.29 6.59 30.65
CA ALA A 379 8.22 7.35 29.82
C ALA A 379 8.06 6.99 28.33
N PHE A 380 7.95 5.70 28.00
CA PHE A 380 7.59 5.24 26.66
C PHE A 380 6.22 5.80 26.21
N TYR A 381 5.21 5.77 27.06
CA TYR A 381 3.86 6.28 26.74
C TYR A 381 3.86 7.74 26.27
N HIS A 382 4.68 8.61 26.86
CA HIS A 382 4.80 10.03 26.47
C HIS A 382 5.86 10.35 25.41
N SER A 383 6.65 9.36 24.98
CA SER A 383 7.64 9.46 23.90
C SER A 383 6.99 9.43 22.50
N PRO A 384 7.68 9.84 21.42
CA PRO A 384 7.19 9.66 20.04
C PRO A 384 7.33 8.21 19.51
N GLU A 385 7.89 7.29 20.32
CA GLU A 385 8.02 5.89 19.93
C GLU A 385 6.65 5.20 19.93
N LEU A 386 6.40 4.42 18.88
CA LEU A 386 5.16 3.65 18.72
C LEU A 386 5.27 2.23 19.26
N GLU A 387 6.48 1.70 19.44
CA GLU A 387 6.72 0.34 19.90
C GLU A 387 7.88 0.29 20.90
N LEU A 388 7.64 -0.33 22.05
CA LEU A 388 8.67 -0.76 23.00
C LEU A 388 8.86 -2.25 22.76
N LYS A 389 9.99 -2.66 22.17
CA LYS A 389 10.28 -4.06 21.84
C LYS A 389 11.24 -4.68 22.85
N ASP A 390 11.02 -5.96 23.14
CA ASP A 390 11.95 -6.81 23.91
C ASP A 390 12.39 -6.21 25.26
N TYR A 391 11.53 -5.41 25.90
CA TYR A 391 11.83 -4.77 27.17
C TYR A 391 11.95 -5.84 28.26
N VAL A 392 13.15 -6.03 28.80
CA VAL A 392 13.44 -7.10 29.76
C VAL A 392 12.70 -6.85 31.06
N LEU A 393 11.75 -7.74 31.39
CA LEU A 393 11.03 -7.74 32.66
C LEU A 393 11.89 -8.35 33.78
N VAL A 394 12.50 -9.52 33.52
CA VAL A 394 13.31 -10.27 34.48
C VAL A 394 14.30 -11.20 33.77
N LYS A 395 15.40 -11.53 34.44
CA LYS A 395 16.38 -12.55 34.05
C LYS A 395 16.63 -13.53 35.20
N GLY A 396 16.75 -14.81 34.88
CA GLY A 396 17.10 -15.88 35.82
C GLY A 396 18.62 -16.03 36.04
N THR A 397 19.01 -16.94 36.93
CA THR A 397 20.40 -17.32 37.24
C THR A 397 20.69 -18.77 36.85
N PRO A 398 21.80 -19.09 36.17
CA PRO A 398 22.15 -20.46 35.81
C PRO A 398 22.74 -21.28 36.98
N PRO A 399 22.64 -22.63 36.95
CA PRO A 399 23.18 -23.54 37.98
C PRO A 399 24.71 -23.75 37.96
N GLN A 400 25.26 -24.35 39.03
CA GLN A 400 26.69 -24.63 39.26
C GLN A 400 26.98 -26.13 39.53
N LYS A 401 28.27 -26.52 39.65
CA LYS A 401 28.78 -27.90 39.70
C LYS A 401 29.13 -28.43 41.13
N GLY A 402 29.11 -29.74 41.34
CA GLY A 402 29.36 -30.46 42.61
C GLY A 402 30.74 -31.14 42.73
N ALA A 403 30.91 -32.10 43.66
CA ALA A 403 32.20 -32.70 44.05
C ALA A 403 32.44 -34.14 43.56
N ASP A 404 33.72 -34.55 43.54
CA ASP A 404 34.27 -35.64 42.73
C ASP A 404 34.22 -37.05 43.38
N ARG A 405 34.37 -38.12 42.56
CA ARG A 405 34.22 -39.55 42.94
C ARG A 405 35.55 -40.25 43.34
N THR A 406 35.50 -41.52 43.76
CA THR A 406 36.63 -42.39 44.19
C THR A 406 36.44 -43.86 43.75
N LEU A 407 37.50 -44.69 43.77
CA LEU A 407 37.57 -46.07 43.24
C LEU A 407 38.07 -47.11 44.28
N GLU A 408 37.44 -48.30 44.37
CA GLU A 408 37.79 -49.40 45.30
C GLU A 408 37.80 -50.79 44.59
N PRO A 409 38.82 -51.66 44.75
CA PRO A 409 38.91 -52.95 44.04
C PRO A 409 38.00 -54.05 44.61
N SER A 410 37.57 -54.99 43.76
CA SER A 410 36.60 -56.07 44.08
C SER A 410 37.02 -57.49 43.62
N VAL A 411 38.21 -57.66 43.02
CA VAL A 411 38.74 -58.95 42.55
C VAL A 411 39.81 -59.54 43.47
N HIS A 412 39.97 -60.88 43.40
CA HIS A 412 41.06 -61.59 44.05
C HIS A 412 42.24 -61.72 43.07
N TYR A 413 43.39 -61.13 43.42
CA TYR A 413 44.60 -61.22 42.59
C TYR A 413 45.31 -62.57 42.76
N LEU A 414 45.96 -63.03 41.68
CA LEU A 414 46.79 -64.21 41.63
C LEU A 414 48.07 -64.05 42.48
N PRO A 415 48.61 -65.15 43.05
CA PRO A 415 49.93 -65.14 43.68
C PRO A 415 51.04 -64.81 42.68
N ASP A 416 52.08 -64.10 43.14
CA ASP A 416 53.13 -63.54 42.29
C ASP A 416 53.88 -64.59 41.43
N GLU A 417 54.14 -65.78 41.97
CA GLU A 417 54.78 -66.91 41.26
C GLU A 417 53.95 -67.37 40.03
N GLU A 418 52.64 -67.51 40.22
CA GLU A 418 51.72 -68.02 39.19
C GLU A 418 51.45 -66.94 38.13
N ALA A 419 51.28 -65.69 38.59
CA ALA A 419 51.23 -64.51 37.74
C ALA A 419 52.51 -64.38 36.87
N LYS A 420 53.69 -64.63 37.45
CA LYS A 420 54.97 -64.60 36.75
C LYS A 420 55.11 -65.71 35.72
N ALA A 421 54.74 -66.95 36.05
CA ALA A 421 54.77 -68.07 35.10
C ALA A 421 53.86 -67.85 33.88
N ILE A 422 52.70 -67.19 34.07
CA ILE A 422 51.82 -66.77 32.98
C ILE A 422 52.48 -65.64 32.16
N LYS A 423 53.04 -64.61 32.80
CA LYS A 423 53.77 -63.52 32.12
C LYS A 423 54.91 -64.08 31.25
N GLU A 424 55.73 -64.99 31.77
CA GLU A 424 56.88 -65.61 31.08
C GLU A 424 56.46 -66.52 29.91
N LYS A 425 55.48 -67.42 30.10
CA LYS A 425 54.97 -68.28 29.02
C LYS A 425 54.35 -67.46 27.88
N THR A 426 53.64 -66.39 28.23
CA THR A 426 53.08 -65.49 27.22
C THR A 426 54.20 -64.75 26.49
N ALA A 427 55.26 -64.31 27.20
CA ALA A 427 56.37 -63.55 26.62
C ALA A 427 57.15 -64.33 25.54
N ALA A 428 57.14 -65.65 25.60
CA ALA A 428 57.74 -66.52 24.59
C ALA A 428 56.97 -66.57 23.25
N VAL A 429 55.70 -66.13 23.20
CA VAL A 429 54.83 -66.27 22.02
C VAL A 429 54.42 -64.89 21.48
N VAL A 430 55.29 -64.32 20.64
CA VAL A 430 55.12 -62.98 20.04
C VAL A 430 53.75 -62.82 19.34
N GLU A 431 53.26 -63.87 18.68
CA GLU A 431 51.96 -63.87 17.99
C GLU A 431 50.77 -63.67 18.95
N ALA A 432 50.87 -64.14 20.20
CA ALA A 432 49.77 -64.14 21.16
C ALA A 432 49.47 -62.76 21.77
N TYR A 433 50.28 -61.75 21.41
CA TYR A 433 50.09 -60.35 21.74
C TYR A 433 49.44 -59.52 20.62
N LYS A 434 49.33 -60.07 19.40
CA LYS A 434 48.58 -59.41 18.32
C LYS A 434 47.10 -59.33 18.73
N GLY A 435 46.58 -58.11 18.81
CA GLY A 435 45.18 -57.86 19.17
C GLY A 435 44.93 -57.44 20.62
N ILE A 436 45.96 -57.07 21.39
CA ILE A 436 45.83 -56.32 22.64
C ILE A 436 46.18 -54.85 22.34
N PRO A 437 45.21 -53.95 22.06
CA PRO A 437 45.51 -52.58 21.62
C PRO A 437 46.30 -51.77 22.65
N SER A 438 45.96 -51.92 23.93
CA SER A 438 46.60 -51.21 25.04
C SER A 438 48.07 -51.59 25.27
N ILE A 439 48.63 -52.60 24.61
CA ILE A 439 49.96 -53.16 24.93
C ILE A 439 51.13 -52.16 24.81
N VAL A 440 50.94 -51.08 24.04
CA VAL A 440 51.93 -50.00 23.85
C VAL A 440 51.79 -48.92 24.92
N GLU A 441 50.57 -48.65 25.39
CA GLU A 441 50.28 -47.63 26.40
C GLU A 441 50.40 -48.17 27.83
N PHE A 442 50.03 -49.45 28.02
CA PHE A 442 50.10 -50.22 29.24
C PHE A 442 50.78 -51.57 28.95
N SER A 443 52.10 -51.60 29.08
CA SER A 443 52.95 -52.75 28.79
C SER A 443 52.91 -53.81 29.91
N LEU A 444 53.34 -55.04 29.60
CA LEU A 444 53.38 -56.14 30.57
C LEU A 444 54.39 -55.95 31.71
N GLN A 445 55.31 -54.99 31.59
CA GLN A 445 56.24 -54.61 32.66
C GLN A 445 55.58 -53.65 33.65
N GLU A 446 54.61 -52.86 33.20
CA GLU A 446 53.79 -51.96 34.03
C GLU A 446 52.61 -52.71 34.69
N VAL A 447 52.31 -53.95 34.26
CA VAL A 447 51.35 -54.83 34.94
C VAL A 447 51.91 -55.30 36.28
N GLU A 448 51.42 -54.71 37.37
CA GLU A 448 51.73 -55.11 38.74
C GLU A 448 50.99 -56.40 39.11
N LYS A 449 49.66 -56.42 38.91
CA LYS A 449 48.77 -57.48 39.42
C LYS A 449 47.96 -58.14 38.31
N LEU A 450 47.68 -59.44 38.50
CA LEU A 450 46.83 -60.25 37.61
C LEU A 450 45.68 -60.89 38.40
N ALA A 451 44.55 -61.14 37.78
CA ALA A 451 43.45 -61.93 38.33
C ALA A 451 42.75 -62.74 37.23
N TYR A 452 42.29 -63.96 37.52
CA TYR A 452 41.30 -64.60 36.63
C TYR A 452 39.94 -63.94 36.86
N VAL A 453 39.24 -63.62 35.77
CA VAL A 453 37.90 -63.04 35.83
C VAL A 453 36.96 -63.78 34.88
N GLU A 454 35.75 -64.00 35.37
CA GLU A 454 34.64 -64.49 34.58
C GLU A 454 33.90 -63.34 33.89
N LYS A 455 33.17 -63.67 32.83
CA LYS A 455 32.32 -62.69 32.15
C LYS A 455 31.26 -62.12 33.11
N ASP A 456 31.04 -60.80 33.02
CA ASP A 456 30.17 -59.97 33.86
C ASP A 456 30.57 -59.88 35.35
N GLN A 457 31.79 -60.32 35.73
CA GLN A 457 32.30 -60.21 37.11
C GLN A 457 32.73 -58.77 37.47
N PRO A 458 32.31 -58.22 38.63
CA PRO A 458 32.80 -56.92 39.12
C PRO A 458 34.30 -56.92 39.49
N ILE A 459 34.98 -55.84 39.10
CA ILE A 459 36.42 -55.62 39.26
C ILE A 459 36.70 -54.44 40.20
N PHE A 460 35.93 -53.35 40.12
CA PHE A 460 36.02 -52.16 41.00
C PHE A 460 34.64 -51.57 41.29
N LEU A 461 34.54 -50.79 42.37
CA LEU A 461 33.39 -50.00 42.83
C LEU A 461 33.75 -48.50 42.81
N ILE A 462 32.82 -47.65 42.36
CA ILE A 462 32.95 -46.19 42.29
C ILE A 462 31.99 -45.53 43.28
N SER A 463 32.41 -44.50 44.00
CA SER A 463 31.53 -43.75 44.90
C SER A 463 30.46 -42.92 44.16
N PRO A 464 29.31 -42.61 44.79
CA PRO A 464 28.21 -41.89 44.16
C PRO A 464 28.48 -40.37 44.03
N ALA A 465 28.02 -39.77 42.93
CA ALA A 465 28.25 -38.35 42.64
C ALA A 465 27.30 -37.41 43.43
N THR A 466 27.80 -36.22 43.81
CA THR A 466 27.02 -35.18 44.50
C THR A 466 26.70 -33.99 43.57
N PRO A 467 25.46 -33.45 43.57
CA PRO A 467 25.07 -32.31 42.74
C PRO A 467 25.54 -30.96 43.30
N GLY A 468 25.79 -30.00 42.42
CA GLY A 468 26.20 -28.63 42.72
C GLY A 468 25.07 -27.68 43.14
N GLN A 469 25.37 -26.38 43.20
CA GLN A 469 24.38 -25.37 43.60
C GLN A 469 23.33 -25.12 42.50
N PRO A 470 22.03 -25.06 42.83
CA PRO A 470 20.98 -24.79 41.86
C PRO A 470 20.91 -23.32 41.41
N GLY A 471 20.49 -23.11 40.15
CA GLY A 471 20.13 -21.81 39.58
C GLY A 471 18.68 -21.41 39.91
N THR A 472 18.14 -20.38 39.25
CA THR A 472 16.76 -19.90 39.44
C THR A 472 16.16 -19.36 38.14
N ASP A 473 14.95 -19.80 37.77
CA ASP A 473 14.23 -19.34 36.57
C ASP A 473 13.52 -17.98 36.76
N VAL A 474 12.94 -17.42 35.69
CA VAL A 474 12.21 -16.13 35.70
C VAL A 474 10.94 -16.10 36.55
N PHE A 475 10.50 -17.23 37.10
CA PHE A 475 9.36 -17.34 38.02
C PHE A 475 9.81 -17.51 39.49
N GLY A 476 11.12 -17.71 39.71
CA GLY A 476 11.70 -17.98 41.03
C GLY A 476 11.81 -19.47 41.38
N ASN A 477 11.62 -20.40 40.44
CA ASN A 477 11.82 -21.83 40.68
C ASN A 477 13.31 -22.19 40.59
N GLN A 478 13.78 -23.12 41.42
CA GLN A 478 15.17 -23.58 41.36
C GLN A 478 15.43 -24.50 40.15
N ILE A 479 16.56 -24.27 39.48
CA ILE A 479 17.08 -25.12 38.40
C ILE A 479 18.17 -26.01 39.01
N PRO A 480 18.07 -27.36 38.99
CA PRO A 480 19.01 -28.25 39.69
C PRO A 480 20.49 -28.04 39.30
N GLY A 481 21.39 -28.23 40.28
CA GLY A 481 22.84 -28.15 40.09
C GLY A 481 23.44 -29.38 39.39
N LEU A 482 24.60 -29.18 38.76
CA LEU A 482 25.33 -30.18 37.97
C LEU A 482 26.25 -31.04 38.86
N PRO A 483 26.47 -32.33 38.59
CA PRO A 483 27.33 -33.21 39.41
C PRO A 483 28.84 -32.98 39.20
N GLY A 484 29.66 -33.42 40.18
CA GLY A 484 31.14 -33.39 40.11
C GLY A 484 31.78 -34.49 39.25
N ASP A 485 33.11 -34.46 39.14
CA ASP A 485 33.91 -35.26 38.20
C ASP A 485 34.30 -36.66 38.72
N THR A 486 34.71 -37.53 37.80
CA THR A 486 35.19 -38.90 38.11
C THR A 486 36.72 -38.92 38.06
N PRO A 487 37.42 -39.60 38.99
CA PRO A 487 38.88 -39.63 39.03
C PRO A 487 39.46 -40.25 37.75
N PRO A 488 40.66 -39.84 37.31
CA PRO A 488 41.23 -40.29 36.05
C PRO A 488 41.55 -41.80 36.10
N LEU A 489 40.82 -42.53 35.27
CA LEU A 489 40.90 -43.97 35.11
C LEU A 489 40.89 -44.27 33.62
N VAL A 490 41.83 -45.09 33.16
CA VAL A 490 41.85 -45.59 31.79
C VAL A 490 41.46 -47.06 31.80
N ILE A 491 40.22 -47.29 31.39
CA ILE A 491 39.70 -48.61 31.10
C ILE A 491 40.08 -48.94 29.65
N HIS A 492 40.92 -49.97 29.48
CA HIS A 492 41.27 -50.51 28.17
C HIS A 492 40.27 -51.59 27.73
N GLU A 493 40.69 -52.52 26.87
CA GLU A 493 39.81 -53.56 26.36
C GLU A 493 39.20 -54.49 27.43
N ASN A 494 37.95 -54.89 27.15
CA ASN A 494 37.15 -55.91 27.82
C ASN A 494 36.76 -55.65 29.28
N ILE A 495 36.62 -54.39 29.66
CA ILE A 495 36.01 -53.93 30.93
C ILE A 495 34.94 -52.87 30.61
N GLU A 496 33.83 -52.86 31.35
CA GLU A 496 32.68 -51.96 31.16
C GLU A 496 32.26 -51.31 32.50
N GLU A 497 31.92 -50.02 32.53
CA GLU A 497 31.31 -49.36 33.69
C GLU A 497 29.79 -49.60 33.69
N LYS A 498 29.28 -50.41 34.62
CA LYS A 498 27.85 -50.63 34.87
C LYS A 498 27.43 -49.93 36.17
N GLY A 499 26.93 -48.70 36.02
CA GLY A 499 26.36 -47.89 37.11
C GLY A 499 27.43 -47.31 38.04
N ASN A 500 27.78 -48.05 39.08
CA ASN A 500 28.88 -47.70 39.99
C ASN A 500 29.89 -48.84 40.14
N LEU A 501 29.88 -49.81 39.22
CA LEU A 501 30.82 -50.92 39.17
C LEU A 501 31.57 -50.93 37.84
N LEU A 502 32.84 -51.32 37.85
CA LEU A 502 33.54 -51.79 36.66
C LEU A 502 33.42 -53.31 36.61
N ILE A 503 33.10 -53.88 35.45
CA ILE A 503 32.90 -55.33 35.27
C ILE A 503 33.72 -55.87 34.07
N ALA A 504 34.15 -57.12 34.13
CA ALA A 504 34.78 -57.80 32.99
C ALA A 504 33.72 -58.16 31.93
N THR A 505 33.95 -57.84 30.65
CA THR A 505 32.97 -58.16 29.58
C THR A 505 33.22 -59.53 28.92
N ILE A 506 34.37 -60.14 29.19
CA ILE A 506 34.76 -61.49 28.75
C ILE A 506 35.35 -62.29 29.92
N GLN A 507 35.33 -63.62 29.79
CA GLN A 507 36.15 -64.49 30.60
C GLN A 507 37.63 -64.38 30.16
N GLY A 508 38.56 -64.28 31.11
CA GLY A 508 39.97 -64.14 30.78
C GLY A 508 40.85 -63.78 31.98
N ILE A 509 41.97 -63.10 31.68
CA ILE A 509 42.93 -62.61 32.66
C ILE A 509 42.82 -61.09 32.73
N MET A 510 42.48 -60.58 33.90
CA MET A 510 42.49 -59.16 34.26
C MET A 510 43.91 -58.73 34.65
N GLU A 511 44.33 -57.55 34.20
CA GLU A 511 45.65 -56.98 34.44
C GLU A 511 45.53 -55.53 34.95
N GLN A 512 46.33 -55.16 35.94
CA GLN A 512 46.34 -53.83 36.59
C GLN A 512 47.74 -53.27 36.80
N GLY A 513 47.89 -51.95 36.62
CA GLY A 513 49.04 -51.15 37.03
C GLY A 513 48.73 -49.66 37.03
N GLU A 514 49.66 -48.84 37.53
CA GLU A 514 49.53 -47.38 37.62
C GLU A 514 50.60 -46.70 36.73
N LYS A 515 50.22 -45.61 36.05
CA LYS A 515 51.10 -44.84 35.17
C LYS A 515 50.75 -43.35 35.22
N ASP A 516 51.75 -42.50 35.44
CA ASP A 516 51.59 -41.03 35.52
C ASP A 516 50.47 -40.54 36.46
N GLY A 517 50.17 -41.29 37.52
CA GLY A 517 49.08 -41.00 38.47
C GLY A 517 47.67 -41.39 38.00
N VAL A 518 47.58 -42.18 36.92
CA VAL A 518 46.34 -42.71 36.33
C VAL A 518 46.33 -44.23 36.48
N LEU A 519 45.19 -44.78 36.88
CA LEU A 519 45.00 -46.24 37.00
C LEU A 519 44.65 -46.84 35.64
N HIS A 520 45.36 -47.90 35.24
CA HIS A 520 45.14 -48.63 33.99
C HIS A 520 44.68 -50.07 34.26
N LEU A 521 43.57 -50.47 33.62
CA LEU A 521 42.95 -51.79 33.77
C LEU A 521 42.62 -52.40 32.40
N ARG A 522 42.86 -53.71 32.21
CA ARG A 522 42.39 -54.48 31.03
C ARG A 522 42.00 -55.90 31.38
N VAL A 523 41.25 -56.57 30.48
CA VAL A 523 41.05 -58.03 30.50
C VAL A 523 41.40 -58.61 29.12
N ARG A 524 42.07 -59.78 29.08
CA ARG A 524 42.47 -60.46 27.83
C ARG A 524 42.06 -61.95 27.76
N PRO A 525 41.73 -62.50 26.58
CA PRO A 525 41.21 -63.86 26.40
C PRO A 525 42.27 -65.00 26.41
N HIS A 526 41.83 -66.24 26.71
CA HIS A 526 42.68 -67.44 26.86
C HIS A 526 41.89 -68.80 26.73
N ARG A 527 42.16 -69.68 25.73
CA ARG A 527 41.53 -71.03 25.51
C ARG A 527 42.25 -71.93 24.46
N ASP A 528 42.00 -73.26 24.41
CA ASP A 528 42.59 -74.28 23.47
C ASP A 528 41.57 -74.90 22.41
N ALA A 529 41.99 -75.86 21.53
CA ALA A 529 41.38 -76.28 20.22
C ALA A 529 40.86 -77.78 20.03
N ARG A 530 40.09 -78.12 18.95
CA ARG A 530 39.35 -79.42 18.68
C ARG A 530 38.95 -79.76 17.18
N ILE A 531 38.59 -81.02 16.80
CA ILE A 531 38.27 -81.52 15.39
C ILE A 531 37.14 -82.63 15.30
N LEU A 532 36.32 -82.73 14.22
CA LEU A 532 35.24 -83.76 13.93
C LEU A 532 34.76 -83.84 12.42
N VAL A 533 34.23 -84.97 11.87
CA VAL A 533 33.78 -85.18 10.43
C VAL A 533 32.43 -85.95 10.27
N GLU A 534 31.61 -85.68 9.22
CA GLU A 534 30.29 -86.32 8.91
C GLU A 534 29.91 -86.33 7.38
N THR A 535 28.89 -87.10 6.90
CA THR A 535 28.42 -87.13 5.47
C THR A 535 26.90 -86.95 5.24
N SER A 536 26.46 -86.59 4.02
CA SER A 536 25.04 -86.34 3.65
C SER A 536 24.23 -87.60 3.24
N PRO A 537 22.91 -87.70 3.53
CA PRO A 537 22.10 -88.90 3.23
C PRO A 537 21.85 -89.23 1.75
N ASP A 538 22.00 -88.26 0.84
CA ASP A 538 21.79 -88.41 -0.61
C ASP A 538 23.12 -88.52 -1.41
N ASP A 539 24.25 -88.57 -0.68
CA ASP A 539 25.60 -88.61 -1.23
C ASP A 539 25.91 -87.46 -2.20
N MET A 540 25.51 -86.23 -1.85
CA MET A 540 25.87 -85.01 -2.57
C MET A 540 26.95 -84.16 -1.88
N GLU A 541 27.12 -84.28 -0.56
CA GLU A 541 28.06 -83.47 0.25
C GLU A 541 28.71 -84.24 1.44
N ALA A 542 29.92 -83.82 1.85
CA ALA A 542 30.59 -84.31 3.07
C ALA A 542 31.10 -83.12 3.92
N TYR A 543 30.97 -83.20 5.25
CA TYR A 543 31.08 -82.07 6.19
C TYR A 543 32.19 -82.24 7.25
N LEU A 544 32.84 -81.14 7.65
CA LEU A 544 33.95 -81.06 8.61
C LEU A 544 33.68 -80.00 9.71
N THR A 545 34.05 -80.28 10.96
CA THR A 545 33.90 -79.37 12.11
C THR A 545 35.23 -79.23 12.88
N LEU A 546 35.57 -78.01 13.32
CA LEU A 546 36.85 -77.61 13.90
C LEU A 546 36.65 -76.49 14.94
N GLU A 547 37.31 -76.53 16.10
CA GLU A 547 37.32 -75.45 17.11
C GLU A 547 38.75 -75.00 17.37
N GLU A 548 39.00 -73.70 17.57
CA GLU A 548 40.34 -73.13 17.66
C GLU A 548 40.65 -72.51 19.04
N GLY A 549 41.94 -72.51 19.40
CA GLY A 549 42.45 -71.87 20.60
C GLY A 549 42.36 -70.34 20.53
N VAL A 550 41.97 -69.71 21.63
CA VAL A 550 41.70 -68.27 21.71
C VAL A 550 42.78 -67.57 22.52
N GLY A 551 43.29 -66.45 21.99
CA GLY A 551 44.32 -65.64 22.65
C GLY A 551 45.61 -66.43 22.89
N THR A 552 45.88 -66.74 24.15
CA THR A 552 47.17 -67.28 24.62
C THR A 552 47.18 -68.81 24.83
N GLY A 553 46.26 -69.54 24.18
CA GLY A 553 46.20 -71.01 24.17
C GLY A 553 46.62 -71.67 22.83
N ARG A 554 46.53 -73.01 22.76
CA ARG A 554 47.10 -73.88 21.71
C ARG A 554 46.23 -73.99 20.45
N LYS A 555 46.88 -74.06 19.27
CA LYS A 555 46.27 -73.95 17.92
C LYS A 555 46.13 -75.26 17.11
N LEU A 556 45.22 -75.28 16.10
CA LEU A 556 44.99 -76.38 15.13
C LEU A 556 46.05 -76.52 14.03
N THR A 557 46.15 -77.71 13.41
CA THR A 557 47.02 -77.99 12.23
C THR A 557 46.32 -78.78 11.11
N PHE A 558 46.89 -78.73 9.90
CA PHE A 558 46.32 -79.35 8.69
C PHE A 558 46.46 -80.87 8.61
N GLU A 559 47.57 -81.41 9.11
CA GLU A 559 47.86 -82.85 9.04
C GLU A 559 46.87 -83.65 9.91
N ASP A 560 46.47 -83.08 11.05
CA ASP A 560 45.47 -83.65 11.96
C ASP A 560 44.08 -83.79 11.29
N ILE A 561 43.74 -82.89 10.36
CA ILE A 561 42.43 -82.81 9.71
C ILE A 561 42.30 -83.77 8.52
N LEU A 562 43.31 -83.80 7.63
CA LEU A 562 43.30 -84.71 6.46
C LEU A 562 43.38 -86.20 6.85
N LYS A 563 43.81 -86.49 8.08
CA LYS A 563 43.75 -87.83 8.66
C LYS A 563 42.29 -88.22 8.96
N ALA A 564 41.55 -87.36 9.67
CA ALA A 564 40.17 -87.61 10.07
C ALA A 564 39.20 -87.81 8.89
N ILE A 565 39.37 -87.09 7.78
CA ILE A 565 38.45 -87.16 6.62
C ILE A 565 38.55 -88.51 5.87
N ARG A 566 39.75 -89.09 5.76
CA ARG A 566 39.96 -90.36 5.04
C ARG A 566 39.48 -91.58 5.81
N GLU A 567 39.43 -91.50 7.13
CA GLU A 567 38.93 -92.56 8.00
C GLU A 567 37.39 -92.75 7.84
N GLU A 568 36.68 -91.79 7.23
CA GLU A 568 35.21 -91.77 7.03
C GLU A 568 34.73 -92.12 5.58
N GLY A 569 35.64 -92.48 4.66
CA GLY A 569 35.28 -93.18 3.40
C GLY A 569 34.87 -92.35 2.17
N VAL A 570 35.11 -91.03 2.12
CA VAL A 570 34.80 -90.18 0.95
C VAL A 570 35.88 -90.33 -0.15
N VAL A 571 35.49 -90.69 -1.39
CA VAL A 571 36.43 -91.13 -2.45
C VAL A 571 36.52 -90.25 -3.71
N LYS A 572 35.57 -89.35 -3.96
CA LYS A 572 35.58 -88.47 -5.14
C LYS A 572 34.91 -87.14 -4.81
N GLY A 573 35.30 -86.06 -5.48
CA GLY A 573 34.78 -84.71 -5.23
C GLY A 573 35.27 -84.04 -3.94
N VAL A 574 36.21 -84.65 -3.21
CA VAL A 574 36.91 -84.01 -2.07
C VAL A 574 37.78 -82.87 -2.60
N ASP A 575 37.66 -81.71 -1.98
CA ASP A 575 38.43 -80.52 -2.32
C ASP A 575 39.43 -80.22 -1.19
N GLU A 576 40.71 -80.55 -1.41
CA GLU A 576 41.78 -80.27 -0.45
C GLU A 576 41.98 -78.76 -0.21
N GLY A 577 41.54 -77.90 -1.14
CA GLY A 577 41.45 -76.46 -0.97
C GLY A 577 40.42 -76.10 0.10
N LEU A 578 39.21 -76.67 0.03
CA LEU A 578 38.18 -76.46 1.06
C LEU A 578 38.56 -77.04 2.43
N VAL A 579 39.39 -78.08 2.50
CA VAL A 579 39.93 -78.56 3.79
C VAL A 579 40.96 -77.57 4.36
N LYS A 580 41.82 -76.98 3.52
CA LYS A 580 42.76 -75.91 3.93
C LYS A 580 42.01 -74.65 4.32
N GLU A 581 40.96 -74.29 3.59
CA GLU A 581 40.09 -73.16 3.88
C GLU A 581 39.30 -73.40 5.18
N ALA A 582 38.81 -74.62 5.44
CA ALA A 582 38.13 -74.94 6.70
C ALA A 582 39.09 -74.84 7.90
N LEU A 583 40.34 -75.31 7.77
CA LEU A 583 41.37 -75.08 8.79
C LEU A 583 41.66 -73.59 8.96
N GLN A 584 41.90 -72.87 7.87
CA GLN A 584 42.21 -71.45 7.90
C GLN A 584 41.07 -70.66 8.54
N ARG A 585 39.82 -70.98 8.19
CA ARG A 585 38.63 -70.39 8.81
C ARG A 585 38.45 -70.83 10.26
N ALA A 586 38.87 -72.03 10.68
CA ALA A 586 38.88 -72.35 12.11
C ALA A 586 39.93 -71.48 12.83
N GLN A 587 41.11 -71.34 12.23
CA GLN A 587 42.21 -70.47 12.67
C GLN A 587 41.81 -68.98 12.75
N GLU A 588 40.92 -68.51 11.87
CA GLU A 588 40.42 -67.13 11.77
C GLU A 588 39.13 -66.88 12.59
N GLU A 589 38.09 -67.69 12.38
CA GLU A 589 36.73 -67.54 12.94
C GLU A 589 36.58 -68.11 14.36
N GLY A 590 37.59 -68.86 14.85
CA GLY A 590 37.61 -69.45 16.19
C GLY A 590 36.86 -70.77 16.32
N GLU A 591 35.88 -71.02 15.46
CA GLU A 591 35.20 -72.31 15.28
C GLU A 591 34.54 -72.36 13.90
N VAL A 592 34.62 -73.52 13.25
CA VAL A 592 33.99 -73.82 11.97
C VAL A 592 33.18 -75.10 12.11
N ARG A 593 31.85 -75.04 11.97
CA ARG A 593 30.97 -76.22 12.05
C ARG A 593 30.47 -76.64 10.68
N ARG A 594 30.51 -77.96 10.42
CA ARG A 594 29.96 -78.64 9.24
C ARG A 594 30.25 -77.93 7.91
N VAL A 595 31.50 -77.55 7.67
CA VAL A 595 31.93 -77.06 6.35
C VAL A 595 32.00 -78.19 5.36
N VAL A 596 31.36 -78.01 4.21
CA VAL A 596 31.39 -78.98 3.13
C VAL A 596 32.79 -79.02 2.52
N VAL A 597 33.44 -80.18 2.61
CA VAL A 597 34.78 -80.45 2.05
C VAL A 597 34.74 -81.36 0.81
N ALA A 598 33.56 -81.77 0.37
CA ALA A 598 33.34 -82.45 -0.91
C ALA A 598 31.96 -82.13 -1.50
N ARG A 599 31.83 -81.85 -2.81
CA ARG A 599 30.52 -81.59 -3.49
C ARG A 599 30.33 -82.18 -4.89
N GLY A 600 29.06 -82.25 -5.31
CA GLY A 600 28.62 -82.25 -6.71
C GLY A 600 28.49 -80.87 -7.38
N LYS A 601 28.01 -80.83 -8.63
CA LYS A 601 27.90 -79.66 -9.54
C LYS A 601 26.46 -79.40 -10.04
N GLU A 602 26.09 -78.13 -10.26
CA GLU A 602 24.74 -77.58 -10.62
C GLU A 602 24.81 -76.42 -11.70
N PRO A 603 23.71 -75.73 -12.15
CA PRO A 603 23.58 -74.96 -13.46
C PRO A 603 23.01 -73.45 -13.46
N VAL A 604 23.14 -72.54 -14.52
CA VAL A 604 23.24 -70.97 -14.43
C VAL A 604 22.49 -69.92 -15.45
N ALA A 605 22.44 -68.51 -15.31
CA ALA A 605 21.64 -67.39 -16.06
C ALA A 605 22.16 -65.82 -16.28
N GLY A 606 21.34 -64.71 -16.62
CA GLY A 606 21.72 -63.30 -17.23
C GLY A 606 21.03 -61.83 -16.91
N GLY A 607 21.05 -60.71 -17.78
CA GLY A 607 20.91 -59.17 -17.46
C GLY A 607 20.18 -57.98 -18.35
N GLN A 608 20.50 -56.60 -18.28
CA GLN A 608 19.64 -55.31 -18.58
C GLN A 608 20.11 -54.00 -19.45
N ARG A 609 19.32 -52.84 -19.62
CA ARG A 609 19.34 -51.64 -20.62
C ARG A 609 19.59 -50.10 -20.14
N ARG A 610 19.66 -49.02 -21.01
CA ARG A 610 19.99 -47.52 -20.74
C ARG A 610 19.25 -46.38 -21.59
N ILE A 611 19.20 -45.07 -21.18
CA ILE A 611 18.57 -43.85 -21.88
C ILE A 611 19.34 -42.47 -21.86
N GLU A 612 19.04 -41.52 -22.77
CA GLU A 612 19.55 -40.11 -22.96
C GLU A 612 18.43 -39.09 -23.39
N PHE A 613 18.51 -37.78 -23.09
CA PHE A 613 17.53 -36.72 -23.49
C PHE A 613 18.10 -35.65 -24.46
N LEU A 614 17.26 -35.14 -25.39
CA LEU A 614 17.62 -34.22 -26.47
C LEU A 614 17.00 -32.81 -26.38
N VAL A 615 16.08 -32.58 -25.44
CA VAL A 615 15.48 -31.27 -25.16
C VAL A 615 15.87 -30.76 -23.77
N PRO A 616 16.00 -29.43 -23.57
CA PRO A 616 16.34 -28.90 -22.25
C PRO A 616 15.25 -29.24 -21.24
N LEU A 617 15.64 -29.93 -20.16
CA LEU A 617 14.76 -30.17 -19.02
C LEU A 617 14.65 -28.86 -18.19
N PRO A 618 13.47 -28.55 -17.64
CA PRO A 618 13.21 -27.24 -17.03
C PRO A 618 14.11 -27.00 -15.81
N SER A 619 14.74 -25.82 -15.76
CA SER A 619 15.78 -25.53 -14.78
C SER A 619 15.27 -25.11 -13.40
N GLY A 620 14.00 -24.70 -13.31
CA GLY A 620 13.35 -24.23 -12.08
C GLY A 620 13.85 -22.86 -11.58
N LYS A 621 14.66 -22.13 -12.37
CA LYS A 621 15.28 -20.87 -11.95
C LYS A 621 14.34 -19.68 -12.18
N PRO A 622 14.33 -18.67 -11.29
CA PRO A 622 13.55 -17.44 -11.47
C PRO A 622 14.19 -16.53 -12.54
N PHE A 623 13.35 -15.81 -13.28
CA PHE A 623 13.78 -14.92 -14.35
C PHE A 623 14.41 -13.63 -13.78
N LYS A 624 15.50 -13.16 -14.42
CA LYS A 624 16.15 -11.88 -14.11
C LYS A 624 15.91 -10.90 -15.25
N GLU A 625 15.31 -9.75 -14.95
CA GLU A 625 15.11 -8.69 -15.93
C GLU A 625 16.18 -7.59 -15.83
N GLY A 626 16.80 -7.31 -16.97
CA GLY A 626 17.55 -6.08 -17.22
C GLY A 626 18.90 -5.92 -16.48
N PRO A 627 19.65 -4.84 -16.82
CA PRO A 627 20.95 -4.53 -16.21
C PRO A 627 20.85 -4.06 -14.75
N SER A 628 19.64 -3.86 -14.21
CA SER A 628 19.36 -3.50 -12.81
C SER A 628 19.31 -4.70 -11.86
N GLY A 629 19.25 -5.93 -12.38
CA GLY A 629 19.34 -7.15 -11.56
C GLY A 629 18.12 -7.46 -10.68
N GLN A 630 16.96 -6.82 -10.91
CA GLN A 630 15.73 -7.19 -10.21
C GLN A 630 15.30 -8.61 -10.60
N VAL A 631 15.03 -9.43 -9.58
CA VAL A 631 14.58 -10.82 -9.73
C VAL A 631 13.05 -10.83 -9.71
N ASN A 632 12.42 -11.19 -10.82
CA ASN A 632 10.96 -11.29 -10.89
C ASN A 632 10.53 -12.70 -10.48
N PHE A 633 10.32 -12.90 -9.18
CA PHE A 633 9.91 -14.20 -8.61
C PHE A 633 8.60 -14.77 -9.17
N LYS A 634 7.79 -13.96 -9.88
CA LYS A 634 6.54 -14.40 -10.51
C LYS A 634 6.74 -15.06 -11.88
N GLU A 635 7.93 -14.99 -12.47
CA GLU A 635 8.25 -15.63 -13.76
C GLU A 635 9.38 -16.65 -13.56
N GLN A 636 9.11 -17.93 -13.88
CA GLN A 636 9.97 -19.07 -13.57
C GLN A 636 10.03 -20.05 -14.75
N ASP A 637 11.22 -20.56 -15.05
CA ASP A 637 11.47 -21.53 -16.12
C ASP A 637 11.18 -22.97 -15.64
N ARG A 638 9.91 -23.37 -15.70
CA ARG A 638 9.41 -24.63 -15.11
C ARG A 638 8.79 -25.65 -16.06
N TYR A 639 8.58 -25.31 -17.33
CA TYR A 639 7.89 -26.18 -18.30
C TYR A 639 8.58 -26.15 -19.67
N THR A 640 9.03 -27.31 -20.14
CA THR A 640 9.54 -27.46 -21.51
C THR A 640 8.36 -27.73 -22.45
N VAL A 641 8.02 -26.72 -23.26
CA VAL A 641 7.06 -26.86 -24.35
C VAL A 641 7.78 -27.47 -25.55
N VAL A 642 7.20 -28.51 -26.14
CA VAL A 642 7.67 -29.10 -27.41
C VAL A 642 6.60 -28.92 -28.49
N ASP A 643 7.06 -28.76 -29.72
CA ASP A 643 6.21 -28.74 -30.91
C ASP A 643 6.00 -30.16 -31.49
N GLU A 644 4.97 -30.31 -32.32
CA GLU A 644 4.69 -31.55 -33.04
C GLU A 644 5.86 -31.93 -33.97
N GLY A 645 6.31 -33.18 -33.92
CA GLY A 645 7.47 -33.69 -34.68
C GLY A 645 8.85 -33.45 -34.03
N GLN A 646 8.94 -32.76 -32.89
CA GLN A 646 10.22 -32.45 -32.24
C GLN A 646 10.87 -33.69 -31.57
N PRO A 647 12.19 -33.96 -31.76
CA PRO A 647 12.92 -35.02 -31.04
C PRO A 647 13.04 -34.75 -29.53
N ILE A 648 12.96 -35.81 -28.71
CA ILE A 648 12.89 -35.75 -27.24
C ILE A 648 14.04 -36.51 -26.54
N ALA A 649 14.37 -37.75 -26.94
CA ALA A 649 15.27 -38.65 -26.18
C ALA A 649 15.75 -39.89 -26.99
N ARG A 650 16.66 -40.74 -26.45
CA ARG A 650 17.26 -41.94 -27.09
C ARG A 650 17.57 -43.11 -26.11
N ILE A 651 17.41 -44.40 -26.50
CA ILE A 651 17.51 -45.62 -25.61
C ILE A 651 18.50 -46.71 -26.16
N PHE A 652 19.12 -47.58 -25.32
CA PHE A 652 20.19 -48.58 -25.63
C PHE A 652 20.00 -50.04 -25.01
N PRO A 653 20.63 -51.15 -25.54
CA PRO A 653 20.35 -52.62 -25.23
C PRO A 653 21.21 -53.42 -24.16
N PRO A 654 20.94 -54.76 -23.88
CA PRO A 654 21.49 -55.69 -22.81
C PRO A 654 22.50 -56.86 -23.21
N ALA A 655 22.58 -58.00 -22.44
CA ALA A 655 23.62 -59.11 -22.51
C ALA A 655 23.25 -60.66 -22.43
N GLN A 656 23.35 -61.37 -21.26
CA GLN A 656 24.05 -62.71 -21.04
C GLN A 656 23.26 -64.09 -20.87
N LEU A 657 23.95 -65.28 -20.71
CA LEU A 657 23.48 -66.71 -20.94
C LEU A 657 24.04 -67.90 -20.01
N PRO A 658 23.53 -69.19 -20.08
CA PRO A 658 23.70 -70.38 -19.12
C PRO A 658 24.87 -71.45 -19.16
N GLU A 659 24.90 -72.43 -18.18
CA GLU A 659 25.71 -73.73 -18.11
C GLU A 659 25.11 -74.88 -17.18
N GLU A 660 25.76 -76.08 -16.99
CA GLU A 660 25.23 -77.39 -16.40
C GLU A 660 26.09 -78.24 -15.34
N GLY A 661 25.62 -79.39 -14.75
CA GLY A 661 26.20 -80.08 -13.52
C GLY A 661 26.23 -81.65 -13.30
N TRP A 662 26.78 -82.17 -12.16
CA TRP A 662 27.16 -83.60 -11.76
C TRP A 662 27.24 -83.94 -10.22
N ASP A 663 27.72 -85.12 -9.69
CA ASP A 663 27.88 -85.38 -8.19
C ASP A 663 28.98 -86.33 -7.57
N LEU A 664 28.95 -86.61 -6.23
CA LEU A 664 30.01 -87.23 -5.38
C LEU A 664 30.27 -88.73 -5.54
N ARG A 665 29.23 -89.58 -5.49
CA ARG A 665 29.40 -91.00 -5.87
C ARG A 665 29.36 -91.15 -7.41
N GLY A 666 28.66 -90.25 -8.14
CA GLY A 666 28.92 -89.89 -9.56
C GLY A 666 27.74 -89.72 -10.56
N ARG A 667 26.86 -88.68 -10.49
CA ARG A 667 25.61 -88.42 -11.34
C ARG A 667 25.55 -87.03 -12.12
N VAL A 668 24.37 -86.43 -12.50
CA VAL A 668 24.16 -85.28 -13.50
C VAL A 668 22.90 -84.34 -13.28
N ARG A 669 22.90 -82.99 -13.53
CA ARG A 669 21.76 -81.99 -13.33
C ARG A 669 21.68 -80.69 -14.26
N LYS A 670 20.59 -79.83 -14.24
CA LYS A 670 20.18 -78.80 -15.29
C LYS A 670 19.37 -77.46 -14.87
N PRO A 671 19.35 -76.32 -15.66
CA PRO A 671 19.05 -74.87 -15.26
C PRO A 671 17.66 -74.17 -15.51
N LEU A 672 17.53 -72.86 -15.12
CA LEU A 672 16.34 -71.93 -15.11
C LEU A 672 16.64 -70.40 -15.43
N GLN A 673 15.63 -69.49 -15.63
CA GLN A 673 15.72 -68.08 -16.19
C GLN A 673 15.16 -66.88 -15.32
N THR A 674 15.45 -65.59 -15.67
CA THR A 674 15.04 -64.30 -14.98
C THR A 674 14.63 -63.10 -15.93
N ARG A 675 14.09 -61.95 -15.41
CA ARG A 675 13.48 -60.80 -16.17
C ARG A 675 14.12 -59.39 -15.96
N PRO A 676 14.03 -58.42 -16.92
CA PRO A 676 14.64 -57.07 -16.85
C PRO A 676 13.69 -55.90 -16.47
N SER A 677 14.24 -54.69 -16.30
CA SER A 677 13.54 -53.41 -16.03
C SER A 677 13.21 -52.62 -17.31
N GLU A 678 12.00 -52.05 -17.40
CA GLU A 678 11.47 -51.43 -18.62
C GLU A 678 11.36 -49.90 -18.54
N ILE A 679 11.80 -49.23 -19.61
CA ILE A 679 11.55 -47.81 -19.91
C ILE A 679 10.37 -47.77 -20.89
N THR A 680 9.41 -46.86 -20.70
CA THR A 680 8.16 -46.85 -21.49
C THR A 680 7.83 -45.46 -22.03
N THR A 681 7.33 -45.37 -23.26
CA THR A 681 6.69 -44.14 -23.76
C THR A 681 5.18 -44.14 -23.48
N GLY A 682 4.63 -42.94 -23.32
CA GLY A 682 3.21 -42.72 -23.08
C GLY A 682 2.53 -41.82 -24.11
N GLU A 683 1.63 -40.96 -23.66
CA GLU A 683 0.83 -40.09 -24.52
C GLU A 683 1.71 -39.06 -25.25
N GLY A 684 1.42 -38.78 -26.52
CA GLY A 684 2.09 -37.71 -27.26
C GLY A 684 3.53 -38.00 -27.68
N VAL A 685 4.01 -39.24 -27.55
CA VAL A 685 5.37 -39.67 -27.91
C VAL A 685 5.31 -40.82 -28.92
N ARG A 686 6.21 -40.81 -29.91
CA ARG A 686 6.45 -41.90 -30.88
C ARG A 686 7.88 -42.40 -30.75
N GLU A 687 8.04 -43.73 -30.71
CA GLU A 687 9.33 -44.40 -30.80
C GLU A 687 9.74 -44.61 -32.27
N GLU A 688 11.01 -44.38 -32.58
CA GLU A 688 11.59 -44.57 -33.92
C GLU A 688 12.95 -45.30 -33.80
N PRO A 689 12.98 -46.63 -34.00
CA PRO A 689 14.19 -47.44 -33.94
C PRO A 689 15.25 -46.98 -34.96
N GLN A 690 16.52 -47.10 -34.59
CA GLN A 690 17.68 -46.71 -35.38
C GLN A 690 18.52 -47.94 -35.76
N GLU A 691 19.32 -47.83 -36.82
CA GLU A 691 20.16 -48.94 -37.32
C GLU A 691 21.25 -49.39 -36.34
N ASP A 692 21.67 -48.52 -35.41
CA ASP A 692 22.66 -48.79 -34.36
C ASP A 692 22.10 -49.57 -33.16
N GLY A 693 20.83 -49.98 -33.21
CA GLY A 693 20.12 -50.66 -32.12
C GLY A 693 19.63 -49.72 -31.02
N THR A 694 19.69 -48.40 -31.23
CA THR A 694 19.05 -47.42 -30.34
C THR A 694 17.61 -47.11 -30.76
N THR A 695 16.84 -46.48 -29.87
CA THR A 695 15.47 -46.01 -30.17
C THR A 695 15.38 -44.50 -29.92
N LEU A 696 14.99 -43.71 -30.93
CA LEU A 696 14.77 -42.27 -30.84
C LEU A 696 13.32 -41.97 -30.44
N LEU A 697 13.07 -40.96 -29.60
CA LEU A 697 11.74 -40.52 -29.20
C LEU A 697 11.38 -39.18 -29.87
N LEU A 698 10.18 -39.08 -30.44
CA LEU A 698 9.64 -37.90 -31.15
C LEU A 698 8.30 -37.48 -30.56
N SER A 699 8.01 -36.18 -30.54
CA SER A 699 6.70 -35.65 -30.15
C SER A 699 5.66 -35.85 -31.26
N THR A 700 4.44 -36.28 -30.91
CA THR A 700 3.30 -36.41 -31.86
C THR A 700 2.26 -35.30 -31.73
N GLN A 701 2.42 -34.37 -30.77
CA GLN A 701 1.53 -33.22 -30.60
C GLN A 701 2.27 -32.06 -29.93
N ARG A 702 1.82 -30.81 -30.14
CA ARG A 702 2.34 -29.69 -29.34
C ARG A 702 1.85 -29.80 -27.89
N GLY A 703 2.76 -29.77 -26.92
CA GLY A 703 2.43 -29.94 -25.51
C GLY A 703 3.60 -29.71 -24.55
N VAL A 704 3.40 -30.03 -23.28
CA VAL A 704 4.43 -29.93 -22.23
C VAL A 704 5.05 -31.31 -21.98
N LEU A 705 6.39 -31.38 -21.97
CA LEU A 705 7.13 -32.61 -21.65
C LEU A 705 6.95 -33.00 -20.17
N SER A 706 6.60 -34.26 -19.94
CA SER A 706 6.54 -34.91 -18.64
C SER A 706 7.45 -36.14 -18.63
N TYR A 707 8.30 -36.25 -17.60
CA TYR A 707 9.14 -37.43 -17.36
C TYR A 707 9.04 -37.85 -15.89
N VAL A 708 8.39 -38.98 -15.62
CA VAL A 708 8.13 -39.49 -14.26
C VAL A 708 8.21 -41.01 -14.25
N GLY A 709 8.97 -41.59 -13.32
CA GLY A 709 8.97 -43.04 -13.07
C GLY A 709 9.43 -43.91 -14.25
N GLY A 710 10.33 -43.40 -15.10
CA GLY A 710 10.77 -44.11 -16.31
C GLY A 710 9.81 -44.02 -17.50
N ARG A 711 8.72 -43.24 -17.36
CA ARG A 711 7.74 -42.96 -18.42
C ARG A 711 7.86 -41.53 -18.94
N ILE A 712 7.77 -41.36 -20.27
CA ILE A 712 7.83 -40.07 -20.98
C ILE A 712 6.50 -39.82 -21.69
N ASP A 713 5.89 -38.65 -21.46
CA ASP A 713 4.62 -38.20 -22.05
C ASP A 713 4.73 -36.73 -22.52
N ILE A 714 3.99 -36.35 -23.57
CA ILE A 714 3.76 -34.95 -23.99
C ILE A 714 2.28 -34.60 -23.77
N LEU A 715 2.01 -33.73 -22.78
CA LEU A 715 0.66 -33.42 -22.33
C LEU A 715 0.08 -32.17 -23.01
N SER A 716 -1.12 -32.29 -23.58
CA SER A 716 -1.87 -31.19 -24.21
C SER A 716 -2.76 -30.39 -23.23
N ARG A 717 -2.97 -30.92 -22.02
CA ARG A 717 -3.68 -30.27 -20.90
C ARG A 717 -2.76 -30.19 -19.69
N GLN A 718 -2.57 -28.98 -19.15
CA GLN A 718 -1.79 -28.81 -17.93
C GLN A 718 -2.69 -28.85 -16.69
N VAL A 719 -2.33 -29.69 -15.71
CA VAL A 719 -2.97 -29.71 -14.39
C VAL A 719 -2.01 -29.12 -13.34
N ILE A 720 -2.45 -28.06 -12.67
CA ILE A 720 -1.78 -27.45 -11.53
C ILE A 720 -2.42 -28.03 -10.27
N LYS A 721 -1.63 -28.74 -9.44
CA LYS A 721 -2.13 -29.52 -8.30
C LYS A 721 -2.60 -28.68 -7.11
N GLY A 722 -2.24 -27.40 -7.04
CA GLY A 722 -2.60 -26.47 -5.98
C GLY A 722 -2.91 -25.08 -6.52
N ASP A 723 -2.59 -24.06 -5.73
CA ASP A 723 -2.84 -22.65 -6.05
C ASP A 723 -1.90 -22.08 -7.11
N VAL A 724 -2.36 -21.04 -7.81
CA VAL A 724 -1.50 -20.15 -8.61
C VAL A 724 -1.12 -18.95 -7.74
N ASP A 725 0.08 -19.05 -7.15
CA ASP A 725 0.64 -18.12 -6.16
C ASP A 725 2.17 -17.95 -6.35
N LEU A 726 2.90 -17.47 -5.33
CA LEU A 726 4.37 -17.34 -5.37
C LEU A 726 5.10 -18.68 -5.61
N SER A 727 4.51 -19.81 -5.19
CA SER A 727 5.11 -21.14 -5.34
C SER A 727 4.95 -21.68 -6.77
N THR A 728 3.90 -21.26 -7.50
CA THR A 728 3.61 -21.70 -8.88
C THR A 728 4.09 -20.68 -9.93
N GLY A 729 4.03 -19.38 -9.63
CA GLY A 729 4.28 -18.29 -10.58
C GLY A 729 3.09 -17.99 -11.50
N ASN A 730 3.26 -17.02 -12.41
CA ASN A 730 2.27 -16.71 -13.44
C ASN A 730 2.26 -17.79 -14.54
N LEU A 731 1.08 -18.11 -15.06
CA LEU A 731 0.91 -19.15 -16.08
C LEU A 731 0.56 -18.55 -17.44
N ARG A 732 1.39 -18.84 -18.44
CA ARG A 732 1.16 -18.53 -19.85
C ARG A 732 1.47 -19.76 -20.69
N LEU A 733 0.47 -20.61 -20.90
CA LEU A 733 0.62 -21.91 -21.58
C LEU A 733 -0.34 -22.00 -22.78
N THR A 734 -0.14 -22.99 -23.63
CA THR A 734 -1.04 -23.34 -24.74
C THR A 734 -1.87 -24.56 -24.34
N GLY A 735 -3.14 -24.65 -24.76
CA GLY A 735 -4.02 -25.79 -24.46
C GLY A 735 -4.97 -25.53 -23.29
N ASP A 736 -5.56 -26.59 -22.72
CA ASP A 736 -6.45 -26.45 -21.56
C ASP A 736 -5.64 -26.39 -20.26
N ILE A 737 -5.99 -25.49 -19.34
CA ILE A 737 -5.40 -25.39 -18.00
C ILE A 737 -6.45 -25.76 -16.95
N THR A 738 -6.11 -26.69 -16.06
CA THR A 738 -6.89 -27.00 -14.86
C THR A 738 -6.09 -26.64 -13.61
N VAL A 739 -6.58 -25.68 -12.83
CA VAL A 739 -6.07 -25.34 -11.51
C VAL A 739 -6.92 -26.04 -10.46
N LYS A 740 -6.31 -26.93 -9.67
CA LYS A 740 -7.00 -27.66 -8.60
C LYS A 740 -7.22 -26.83 -7.33
N GLY A 741 -6.40 -25.80 -7.10
CA GLY A 741 -6.62 -24.80 -6.06
C GLY A 741 -7.22 -23.49 -6.59
N SER A 742 -6.89 -22.39 -5.93
CA SER A 742 -7.33 -21.03 -6.24
C SER A 742 -6.28 -20.23 -7.05
N VAL A 743 -6.71 -19.19 -7.78
CA VAL A 743 -5.81 -18.19 -8.38
C VAL A 743 -5.72 -16.98 -7.46
N ARG A 744 -4.54 -16.72 -6.90
CA ARG A 744 -4.32 -15.73 -5.84
C ARG A 744 -4.12 -14.30 -6.37
N SER A 745 -4.28 -13.35 -5.45
CA SER A 745 -4.18 -11.91 -5.71
C SER A 745 -2.91 -11.51 -6.44
N GLY A 746 -3.05 -10.83 -7.58
CA GLY A 746 -1.92 -10.31 -8.36
C GLY A 746 -1.16 -11.35 -9.18
N PHE A 747 -1.74 -12.53 -9.42
CA PHE A 747 -1.26 -13.52 -10.40
C PHE A 747 -2.11 -13.53 -11.67
N TYR A 748 -1.62 -14.19 -12.73
CA TYR A 748 -2.37 -14.39 -13.96
C TYR A 748 -2.29 -15.81 -14.52
N VAL A 749 -3.37 -16.21 -15.21
CA VAL A 749 -3.46 -17.45 -15.99
C VAL A 749 -3.97 -17.09 -17.39
N ILE A 750 -3.13 -17.29 -18.40
CA ILE A 750 -3.42 -16.95 -19.81
C ILE A 750 -3.21 -18.20 -20.66
N THR A 751 -4.21 -18.56 -21.46
CA THR A 751 -4.11 -19.70 -22.40
C THR A 751 -4.95 -19.52 -23.66
N THR A 752 -4.65 -20.33 -24.68
CA THR A 752 -5.42 -20.44 -25.93
C THR A 752 -6.61 -21.41 -25.84
N GLY A 753 -6.59 -22.37 -24.91
CA GLY A 753 -7.70 -23.29 -24.64
C GLY A 753 -8.65 -22.74 -23.57
N SER A 754 -9.27 -23.65 -22.82
CA SER A 754 -10.14 -23.32 -21.69
C SER A 754 -9.38 -23.26 -20.35
N ILE A 755 -9.89 -22.48 -19.40
CA ILE A 755 -9.38 -22.45 -18.01
C ILE A 755 -10.45 -23.02 -17.08
N LEU A 756 -10.09 -24.06 -16.33
CA LEU A 756 -10.88 -24.59 -15.20
C LEU A 756 -10.16 -24.25 -13.89
N VAL A 757 -10.86 -23.60 -12.96
CA VAL A 757 -10.43 -23.38 -11.57
C VAL A 757 -11.42 -24.11 -10.66
N GLU A 758 -10.95 -25.10 -9.90
CA GLU A 758 -11.82 -25.92 -9.02
C GLU A 758 -12.17 -25.20 -7.71
N GLU A 759 -11.43 -24.14 -7.35
CA GLU A 759 -11.75 -23.26 -6.24
C GLU A 759 -12.18 -21.85 -6.70
N GLY A 760 -11.54 -20.79 -6.18
CA GLY A 760 -11.89 -19.40 -6.38
C GLY A 760 -10.81 -18.57 -7.08
N VAL A 761 -11.18 -17.33 -7.40
CA VAL A 761 -10.27 -16.34 -8.01
C VAL A 761 -10.29 -15.06 -7.18
N GLU A 762 -9.12 -14.63 -6.72
CA GLU A 762 -8.92 -13.46 -5.87
C GLU A 762 -8.09 -12.43 -6.63
N ALA A 763 -8.63 -11.25 -6.93
CA ALA A 763 -7.92 -10.09 -7.52
C ALA A 763 -6.88 -10.44 -8.63
N ALA A 764 -7.23 -11.34 -9.54
CA ALA A 764 -6.32 -11.94 -10.54
C ALA A 764 -6.82 -11.78 -11.99
N LEU A 765 -5.93 -12.00 -12.95
CA LEU A 765 -6.23 -11.95 -14.39
C LEU A 765 -6.34 -13.36 -14.99
N LEU A 766 -7.53 -13.73 -15.48
CA LEU A 766 -7.74 -14.94 -16.26
C LEU A 766 -8.06 -14.56 -17.71
N SER A 767 -7.42 -15.21 -18.68
CA SER A 767 -7.70 -14.99 -20.11
C SER A 767 -7.63 -16.31 -20.89
N ALA A 768 -8.79 -16.84 -21.28
CA ALA A 768 -8.92 -18.03 -22.10
C ALA A 768 -9.18 -17.69 -23.57
N GLY A 769 -8.64 -18.49 -24.48
CA GLY A 769 -8.98 -18.48 -25.91
C GLY A 769 -10.26 -19.26 -26.23
N LYS A 770 -10.79 -19.99 -25.25
CA LYS A 770 -12.11 -20.63 -25.23
C LYS A 770 -12.92 -20.11 -24.03
N SER A 771 -13.43 -21.01 -23.19
CA SER A 771 -14.27 -20.73 -22.02
C SER A 771 -13.48 -20.67 -20.69
N VAL A 772 -14.02 -19.99 -19.68
CA VAL A 772 -13.50 -19.99 -18.29
C VAL A 772 -14.55 -20.54 -17.33
N ILE A 773 -14.19 -21.57 -16.55
CA ILE A 773 -15.06 -22.20 -15.54
C ILE A 773 -14.39 -22.09 -14.17
N ILE A 774 -15.08 -21.48 -13.21
CA ILE A 774 -14.63 -21.29 -11.83
C ILE A 774 -15.68 -21.93 -10.93
N LYS A 775 -15.37 -23.02 -10.23
CA LYS A 775 -16.38 -23.79 -9.48
C LYS A 775 -16.91 -23.04 -8.26
N GLN A 776 -16.09 -22.21 -7.62
CA GLN A 776 -16.53 -21.30 -6.57
C GLN A 776 -16.81 -19.90 -7.16
N GLY A 777 -16.32 -18.83 -6.54
CA GLY A 777 -16.62 -17.45 -6.95
C GLY A 777 -15.39 -16.58 -7.18
N ILE A 778 -15.64 -15.38 -7.69
CA ILE A 778 -14.63 -14.38 -8.00
C ILE A 778 -14.74 -13.24 -6.98
N LYS A 779 -13.71 -13.08 -6.16
CA LYS A 779 -13.54 -11.95 -5.23
C LYS A 779 -12.59 -10.94 -5.87
N GLY A 780 -13.16 -9.98 -6.60
CA GLY A 780 -12.38 -9.17 -7.53
C GLY A 780 -11.58 -8.03 -6.93
N GLY A 781 -12.04 -7.44 -5.81
CA GLY A 781 -11.37 -6.31 -5.16
C GLY A 781 -11.15 -5.09 -6.07
N GLY A 782 -11.94 -4.95 -7.14
CA GLY A 782 -11.78 -3.93 -8.18
C GLY A 782 -10.66 -4.22 -9.19
N LYS A 783 -9.90 -5.30 -9.01
CA LYS A 783 -8.68 -5.63 -9.78
C LYS A 783 -8.80 -6.90 -10.63
N ALA A 784 -9.66 -7.85 -10.27
CA ALA A 784 -9.82 -9.06 -11.07
C ALA A 784 -10.43 -8.77 -12.45
N VAL A 785 -9.92 -9.47 -13.45
CA VAL A 785 -10.40 -9.41 -14.83
C VAL A 785 -10.45 -10.83 -15.37
N VAL A 786 -11.63 -11.28 -15.81
CA VAL A 786 -11.82 -12.59 -16.43
C VAL A 786 -12.26 -12.40 -17.88
N ARG A 787 -11.53 -13.01 -18.81
CA ARG A 787 -11.75 -12.91 -20.26
C ARG A 787 -11.92 -14.29 -20.89
N ALA A 788 -12.94 -14.44 -21.72
CA ALA A 788 -13.20 -15.64 -22.53
C ALA A 788 -13.58 -15.24 -23.97
N LYS A 789 -13.20 -16.05 -24.95
CA LYS A 789 -13.74 -15.94 -26.32
C LYS A 789 -15.01 -16.77 -26.54
N GLU A 790 -15.36 -17.60 -25.57
CA GLU A 790 -16.63 -18.30 -25.47
C GLU A 790 -17.29 -17.82 -24.18
N ASP A 791 -17.60 -18.73 -23.25
CA ASP A 791 -18.41 -18.47 -22.07
C ASP A 791 -17.58 -18.26 -20.79
N ILE A 792 -18.18 -17.61 -19.79
CA ILE A 792 -17.66 -17.57 -18.42
C ILE A 792 -18.70 -18.20 -17.48
N SER A 793 -18.27 -19.15 -16.63
CA SER A 793 -19.12 -19.76 -15.60
C SER A 793 -18.49 -19.60 -14.22
N ALA A 794 -19.25 -19.08 -13.26
CA ALA A 794 -18.87 -19.02 -11.84
C ALA A 794 -20.08 -19.15 -10.91
N ARG A 795 -19.87 -19.44 -9.62
CA ARG A 795 -20.95 -19.41 -8.62
C ARG A 795 -21.39 -17.98 -8.30
N PHE A 796 -20.44 -17.06 -8.14
CA PHE A 796 -20.73 -15.63 -7.95
C PHE A 796 -19.56 -14.76 -8.42
N ALA A 797 -19.86 -13.48 -8.66
CA ALA A 797 -18.89 -12.47 -9.04
C ALA A 797 -19.06 -11.21 -8.17
N GLU A 798 -18.00 -10.81 -7.47
CA GLU A 798 -17.97 -9.63 -6.62
C GLU A 798 -16.88 -8.66 -7.07
N HIS A 799 -17.23 -7.39 -7.30
CA HIS A 799 -16.31 -6.29 -7.58
C HIS A 799 -15.23 -6.64 -8.64
N THR A 800 -15.66 -7.23 -9.76
CA THR A 800 -14.80 -7.79 -10.82
C THR A 800 -15.20 -7.29 -12.21
N ARG A 801 -14.31 -7.45 -13.20
CA ARG A 801 -14.61 -7.20 -14.63
C ARG A 801 -14.69 -8.53 -15.39
N LEU A 802 -15.87 -8.88 -15.88
CA LEU A 802 -16.13 -10.08 -16.69
C LEU A 802 -16.35 -9.70 -18.14
N LEU A 803 -15.63 -10.34 -19.06
CA LEU A 803 -15.66 -10.05 -20.50
C LEU A 803 -15.76 -11.37 -21.29
N ALA A 804 -16.91 -11.64 -21.90
CA ALA A 804 -17.14 -12.83 -22.71
C ALA A 804 -17.62 -12.45 -24.11
N VAL A 805 -17.35 -13.28 -25.12
CA VAL A 805 -18.03 -13.17 -26.42
C VAL A 805 -19.34 -13.96 -26.39
N GLY A 806 -19.33 -15.13 -25.73
CA GLY A 806 -20.51 -15.94 -25.45
C GLY A 806 -21.25 -15.49 -24.18
N ASP A 807 -21.86 -16.45 -23.50
CA ASP A 807 -22.72 -16.26 -22.34
C ASP A 807 -21.91 -16.13 -21.04
N ILE A 808 -22.49 -15.46 -20.04
CA ILE A 808 -21.93 -15.39 -18.69
C ILE A 808 -22.94 -16.01 -17.71
N HIS A 809 -22.52 -17.08 -17.05
CA HIS A 809 -23.30 -17.87 -16.12
C HIS A 809 -22.82 -17.64 -14.69
N LEU A 810 -23.66 -17.03 -13.84
CA LEU A 810 -23.42 -16.81 -12.43
C LEU A 810 -24.48 -17.52 -11.60
N GLY A 811 -24.08 -18.49 -10.78
CA GLY A 811 -25.01 -19.35 -10.04
C GLY A 811 -25.90 -18.64 -9.01
N THR A 812 -25.38 -17.64 -8.29
CA THR A 812 -26.07 -17.02 -7.15
C THR A 812 -26.02 -15.50 -7.10
N ALA A 813 -24.92 -14.84 -7.48
CA ALA A 813 -24.83 -13.38 -7.33
C ALA A 813 -23.86 -12.70 -8.30
N CYS A 814 -24.22 -11.47 -8.68
CA CYS A 814 -23.36 -10.52 -9.37
C CYS A 814 -23.40 -9.18 -8.61
N TYR A 815 -22.34 -8.83 -7.90
CA TYR A 815 -22.28 -7.66 -7.02
C TYR A 815 -21.23 -6.66 -7.51
N ARG A 816 -21.63 -5.39 -7.69
CA ARG A 816 -20.77 -4.24 -8.04
C ARG A 816 -19.74 -4.52 -9.14
N SER A 817 -20.13 -5.29 -10.15
CA SER A 817 -19.22 -5.78 -11.19
C SER A 817 -19.45 -5.08 -12.53
N LEU A 818 -18.43 -5.05 -13.38
CA LEU A 818 -18.55 -4.62 -14.76
C LEU A 818 -18.61 -5.87 -15.65
N VAL A 819 -19.76 -6.12 -16.24
CA VAL A 819 -20.01 -7.31 -17.05
C VAL A 819 -20.25 -6.86 -18.49
N LYS A 820 -19.50 -7.40 -19.45
CA LYS A 820 -19.75 -7.23 -20.88
C LYS A 820 -19.79 -8.61 -21.55
N CYS A 821 -20.89 -8.92 -22.22
CA CYS A 821 -21.03 -10.13 -23.01
C CYS A 821 -21.80 -9.90 -24.32
N ASN A 822 -21.41 -10.62 -25.38
CA ASN A 822 -22.22 -10.70 -26.60
C ASN A 822 -23.18 -11.91 -26.59
N GLY A 823 -23.12 -12.78 -25.59
CA GLY A 823 -24.19 -13.69 -25.23
C GLY A 823 -25.23 -13.04 -24.32
N ARG A 824 -25.88 -13.88 -23.49
CA ARG A 824 -26.78 -13.53 -22.38
C ARG A 824 -26.03 -13.60 -21.04
N LEU A 825 -26.39 -12.72 -20.11
CA LEU A 825 -25.98 -12.84 -18.71
C LEU A 825 -27.07 -13.57 -17.92
N LEU A 826 -26.74 -14.74 -17.37
CA LEU A 826 -27.60 -15.56 -16.53
C LEU A 826 -27.13 -15.47 -15.08
N VAL A 827 -27.91 -14.86 -14.18
CA VAL A 827 -27.60 -14.74 -12.75
C VAL A 827 -28.65 -15.49 -11.93
N GLY A 828 -28.49 -16.80 -11.83
CA GLY A 828 -29.36 -17.74 -11.10
C GLY A 828 -30.85 -17.47 -11.31
N PRO A 829 -31.45 -17.82 -12.47
CA PRO A 829 -32.76 -17.29 -12.89
C PRO A 829 -33.87 -17.28 -11.82
N GLU A 830 -33.97 -18.29 -10.94
CA GLU A 830 -34.98 -18.32 -9.87
C GLU A 830 -34.63 -17.50 -8.61
N LYS A 831 -33.35 -17.48 -8.20
CA LYS A 831 -32.93 -17.08 -6.83
C LYS A 831 -31.67 -16.20 -6.77
N GLY A 832 -31.07 -15.94 -7.91
CA GLY A 832 -29.85 -15.16 -8.05
C GLY A 832 -30.13 -13.66 -8.02
N VAL A 833 -29.12 -12.88 -7.63
CA VAL A 833 -29.27 -11.44 -7.38
C VAL A 833 -28.19 -10.64 -8.12
N LEU A 834 -28.61 -9.62 -8.86
CA LEU A 834 -27.72 -8.68 -9.56
C LEU A 834 -27.81 -7.30 -8.89
N LEU A 835 -26.75 -6.93 -8.18
CA LEU A 835 -26.69 -5.80 -7.25
C LEU A 835 -25.58 -4.81 -7.60
N GLY A 836 -25.92 -3.77 -8.35
CA GLY A 836 -25.01 -2.66 -8.67
C GLY A 836 -23.93 -2.99 -9.68
N GLY A 837 -23.38 -1.94 -10.28
CA GLY A 837 -22.38 -2.05 -11.35
C GLY A 837 -22.99 -1.77 -12.72
N LYS A 838 -22.28 -2.19 -13.78
CA LYS A 838 -22.67 -1.95 -15.17
C LYS A 838 -22.64 -3.26 -15.95
N VAL A 839 -23.76 -3.59 -16.57
CA VAL A 839 -23.94 -4.78 -17.39
C VAL A 839 -24.22 -4.34 -18.82
N LYS A 840 -23.49 -4.92 -19.78
CA LYS A 840 -23.74 -4.75 -21.21
C LYS A 840 -23.87 -6.14 -21.83
N SER A 841 -25.06 -6.51 -22.26
CA SER A 841 -25.34 -7.86 -22.76
C SER A 841 -26.15 -7.82 -24.04
N ARG A 842 -25.57 -8.28 -25.16
CA ARG A 842 -26.24 -8.20 -26.48
C ARG A 842 -27.60 -8.92 -26.47
N LEU A 843 -27.69 -10.11 -25.89
CA LEU A 843 -28.94 -10.90 -25.82
C LEU A 843 -29.79 -10.62 -24.56
N GLY A 844 -29.33 -9.70 -23.70
CA GLY A 844 -30.00 -9.29 -22.47
C GLY A 844 -29.61 -10.10 -21.23
N VAL A 845 -30.39 -9.98 -20.17
CA VAL A 845 -30.05 -10.49 -18.82
C VAL A 845 -31.19 -11.32 -18.28
N GLU A 846 -30.91 -12.40 -17.59
CA GLU A 846 -31.92 -13.22 -16.92
C GLU A 846 -31.52 -13.53 -15.48
N VAL A 847 -32.37 -13.16 -14.53
CA VAL A 847 -32.01 -13.06 -13.10
C VAL A 847 -33.24 -13.21 -12.21
N GLY A 848 -33.03 -13.71 -10.98
CA GLY A 848 -34.06 -13.73 -9.94
C GLY A 848 -34.44 -12.31 -9.49
N THR A 849 -33.50 -11.57 -8.91
CA THR A 849 -33.73 -10.20 -8.41
C THR A 849 -32.73 -9.21 -9.01
N LEU A 850 -33.23 -8.09 -9.53
CA LEU A 850 -32.43 -7.05 -10.21
C LEU A 850 -32.49 -5.72 -9.45
N GLY A 851 -31.33 -5.20 -9.07
CA GLY A 851 -31.21 -3.97 -8.28
C GLY A 851 -31.37 -4.20 -6.77
N SER A 852 -31.23 -3.12 -6.00
CA SER A 852 -31.24 -3.16 -4.53
C SER A 852 -32.28 -2.23 -3.94
N GLU A 853 -33.01 -2.68 -2.93
CA GLU A 853 -33.88 -1.84 -2.10
C GLU A 853 -33.16 -0.62 -1.50
N LYS A 854 -31.84 -0.72 -1.27
CA LYS A 854 -31.01 0.35 -0.72
C LYS A 854 -30.46 1.32 -1.79
N GLY A 855 -30.98 1.28 -3.01
CA GLY A 855 -30.65 2.24 -4.07
C GLY A 855 -29.25 2.10 -4.69
N LEU A 856 -28.65 0.91 -4.67
CA LEU A 856 -27.40 0.66 -5.39
C LEU A 856 -27.64 0.73 -6.90
N ARG A 857 -27.20 1.84 -7.52
CA ARG A 857 -27.32 2.11 -8.96
C ARG A 857 -26.79 0.92 -9.78
N THR A 858 -27.68 0.37 -10.59
CA THR A 858 -27.45 -0.81 -11.42
C THR A 858 -27.80 -0.43 -12.85
N GLU A 859 -26.83 -0.43 -13.76
CA GLU A 859 -27.04 -0.11 -15.17
C GLU A 859 -27.04 -1.38 -16.02
N VAL A 860 -28.06 -1.57 -16.87
CA VAL A 860 -28.16 -2.72 -17.77
C VAL A 860 -28.44 -2.24 -19.19
N SER A 861 -27.41 -2.29 -20.04
CA SER A 861 -27.50 -2.10 -21.48
C SER A 861 -27.78 -3.41 -22.20
N PHE A 862 -28.71 -3.44 -23.15
CA PHE A 862 -28.99 -4.63 -23.97
C PHE A 862 -29.35 -4.33 -25.43
N GLY A 863 -29.21 -5.36 -26.29
CA GLY A 863 -29.70 -5.35 -27.68
C GLY A 863 -28.73 -4.84 -28.76
N GLN A 864 -27.47 -4.53 -28.41
CA GLN A 864 -26.44 -4.07 -29.34
C GLN A 864 -25.14 -4.88 -29.21
N ASP A 865 -24.25 -4.83 -30.21
CA ASP A 865 -22.96 -5.53 -30.17
C ASP A 865 -21.91 -4.73 -29.37
N TYR A 866 -21.62 -5.19 -28.16
CA TYR A 866 -20.71 -4.48 -27.24
C TYR A 866 -19.22 -4.72 -27.53
N LEU A 867 -18.85 -5.65 -28.42
CA LEU A 867 -17.49 -5.77 -28.95
C LEU A 867 -17.23 -4.72 -30.03
N ILE A 868 -18.27 -4.31 -30.77
CA ILE A 868 -18.18 -3.16 -31.68
C ILE A 868 -18.03 -1.87 -30.87
N GLU A 869 -18.74 -1.72 -29.75
CA GLU A 869 -18.54 -0.60 -28.82
C GLU A 869 -17.08 -0.49 -28.33
N ASP A 870 -16.43 -1.59 -27.95
CA ASP A 870 -15.01 -1.57 -27.54
C ASP A 870 -14.10 -1.12 -28.70
N GLN A 871 -14.41 -1.49 -29.94
CA GLN A 871 -13.67 -1.03 -31.13
C GLN A 871 -13.91 0.45 -31.43
N ILE A 872 -15.12 0.97 -31.19
CA ILE A 872 -15.44 2.40 -31.28
C ILE A 872 -14.58 3.18 -30.28
N GLU A 873 -14.55 2.77 -29.01
CA GLU A 873 -13.76 3.44 -27.97
C GLU A 873 -12.26 3.45 -28.31
N ILE A 874 -11.72 2.33 -28.80
CA ILE A 874 -10.31 2.23 -29.23
C ILE A 874 -9.99 3.18 -30.40
N GLU A 875 -10.84 3.21 -31.44
CA GLU A 875 -10.60 4.11 -32.60
C GLU A 875 -10.77 5.58 -32.21
N GLU A 876 -11.69 5.93 -31.31
CA GLU A 876 -11.84 7.30 -30.77
C GLU A 876 -10.61 7.76 -29.97
N GLN A 877 -10.06 6.91 -29.12
CA GLN A 877 -8.83 7.18 -28.39
C GLN A 877 -7.64 7.38 -29.36
N GLU A 878 -7.51 6.54 -30.38
CA GLU A 878 -6.45 6.65 -31.38
C GLU A 878 -6.57 7.90 -32.27
N ILE A 879 -7.79 8.26 -32.69
CA ILE A 879 -8.06 9.52 -33.40
C ILE A 879 -7.70 10.72 -32.50
N THR A 880 -7.97 10.64 -31.20
CA THR A 880 -7.63 11.71 -30.24
C THR A 880 -6.12 11.90 -30.09
N LYS A 881 -5.34 10.81 -30.00
CA LYS A 881 -3.87 10.85 -30.02
C LYS A 881 -3.33 11.47 -31.32
N LEU A 882 -3.88 11.08 -32.47
CA LEU A 882 -3.50 11.63 -33.77
C LEU A 882 -3.79 13.14 -33.87
N LYS A 883 -4.96 13.60 -33.39
CA LYS A 883 -5.29 15.04 -33.31
C LYS A 883 -4.26 15.81 -32.48
N GLN A 884 -3.87 15.29 -31.31
CA GLN A 884 -2.84 15.92 -30.47
C GLN A 884 -1.48 16.00 -31.17
N GLN A 885 -1.04 14.93 -31.85
CA GLN A 885 0.20 14.94 -32.64
C GLN A 885 0.16 15.93 -33.81
N ILE A 886 -0.99 16.06 -34.49
CA ILE A 886 -1.17 17.03 -35.58
C ILE A 886 -1.08 18.47 -35.04
N VAL A 887 -1.70 18.77 -33.89
CA VAL A 887 -1.60 20.09 -33.24
C VAL A 887 -0.16 20.41 -32.81
N GLN A 888 0.58 19.44 -32.27
CA GLN A 888 2.00 19.61 -31.95
C GLN A 888 2.84 19.93 -33.19
N LEU A 889 2.64 19.18 -34.28
CA LEU A 889 3.32 19.44 -35.56
C LEU A 889 2.94 20.79 -36.16
N ASP A 890 1.69 21.25 -36.04
CA ASP A 890 1.29 22.59 -36.49
C ASP A 890 1.99 23.70 -35.70
N ASN A 891 2.13 23.53 -34.38
CA ASN A 891 2.88 24.47 -33.55
C ASN A 891 4.37 24.51 -33.93
N GLU A 892 4.99 23.36 -34.24
CA GLU A 892 6.38 23.29 -34.75
C GLU A 892 6.53 23.92 -36.14
N ILE A 893 5.60 23.64 -37.06
CA ILE A 893 5.55 24.23 -38.40
C ILE A 893 5.40 25.75 -38.30
N GLN A 894 4.54 26.28 -37.42
CA GLN A 894 4.41 27.72 -37.20
C GLN A 894 5.67 28.35 -36.60
N ARG A 895 6.36 27.68 -35.68
CA ARG A 895 7.66 28.15 -35.15
C ARG A 895 8.72 28.21 -36.25
N LEU A 896 8.83 27.17 -37.07
CA LEU A 896 9.77 27.11 -38.20
C LEU A 896 9.38 28.05 -39.35
N ALA A 897 8.11 28.39 -39.50
CA ALA A 897 7.67 29.39 -40.47
C ALA A 897 8.12 30.82 -40.12
N ARG A 898 8.49 31.08 -38.85
CA ARG A 898 9.00 32.40 -38.42
C ARG A 898 10.50 32.55 -38.69
N ASN A 899 11.33 31.56 -38.31
CA ASN A 899 12.81 31.67 -38.33
C ASN A 899 13.55 30.37 -38.77
N GLY A 900 12.92 29.43 -39.49
CA GLY A 900 13.40 28.05 -39.64
C GLY A 900 13.86 27.60 -41.04
N ASN A 901 14.61 26.48 -41.08
CA ASN A 901 15.09 25.83 -42.30
C ASN A 901 13.91 25.30 -43.18
N PRO A 902 13.81 25.70 -44.46
CA PRO A 902 12.73 25.29 -45.37
C PRO A 902 12.60 23.77 -45.56
N GLY A 903 13.70 23.03 -45.64
CA GLY A 903 13.68 21.58 -45.88
C GLY A 903 13.03 20.82 -44.72
N LYS A 904 13.38 21.19 -43.48
CA LYS A 904 12.78 20.61 -42.27
C LYS A 904 11.30 20.96 -42.13
N ARG A 905 10.90 22.18 -42.53
CA ARG A 905 9.47 22.56 -42.61
C ARG A 905 8.72 21.69 -43.64
N GLN A 906 9.29 21.43 -44.81
CA GLN A 906 8.66 20.58 -45.83
C GLN A 906 8.53 19.11 -45.36
N GLU A 907 9.53 18.60 -44.64
CA GLU A 907 9.48 17.28 -43.99
C GLU A 907 8.32 17.19 -42.96
N LEU A 908 8.15 18.20 -42.10
CA LEU A 908 7.05 18.24 -41.13
C LEU A 908 5.68 18.35 -41.82
N HIS A 909 5.55 19.13 -42.90
CA HIS A 909 4.31 19.14 -43.71
C HIS A 909 4.02 17.75 -44.30
N ALA A 910 5.02 17.04 -44.83
CA ALA A 910 4.87 15.67 -45.33
C ALA A 910 4.55 14.64 -44.22
N ARG A 911 5.03 14.88 -42.99
CA ARG A 911 4.67 14.08 -41.81
C ARG A 911 3.22 14.35 -41.36
N LYS A 912 2.81 15.62 -41.28
CA LYS A 912 1.42 16.02 -40.98
C LYS A 912 0.44 15.44 -42.01
N PHE A 913 0.76 15.51 -43.30
CA PHE A 913 -0.09 14.94 -44.36
C PHE A 913 -0.26 13.41 -44.23
N ARG A 914 0.80 12.69 -43.84
CA ARG A 914 0.72 11.26 -43.53
C ARG A 914 -0.20 10.98 -42.33
N LEU A 915 -0.08 11.75 -41.24
CA LEU A 915 -0.97 11.58 -40.07
C LEU A 915 -2.42 11.92 -40.38
N LEU A 916 -2.69 12.94 -41.20
CA LEU A 916 -4.04 13.28 -41.65
C LEU A 916 -4.69 12.12 -42.42
N LYS A 917 -3.97 11.48 -43.36
CA LYS A 917 -4.48 10.28 -44.08
C LYS A 917 -4.78 9.10 -43.15
N VAL A 918 -3.95 8.89 -42.11
CA VAL A 918 -4.21 7.84 -41.11
C VAL A 918 -5.44 8.18 -40.27
N MET A 919 -5.58 9.44 -39.85
CA MET A 919 -6.74 9.92 -39.08
C MET A 919 -8.03 9.83 -39.90
N GLU A 920 -8.00 10.16 -41.19
CA GLU A 920 -9.12 10.03 -42.13
C GLU A 920 -9.55 8.55 -42.26
N LYS A 921 -8.60 7.63 -42.51
CA LYS A 921 -8.87 6.19 -42.58
C LYS A 921 -9.48 5.64 -41.28
N ARG A 922 -8.97 6.05 -40.11
CA ARG A 922 -9.54 5.69 -38.81
C ARG A 922 -10.94 6.30 -38.60
N SER A 923 -11.15 7.54 -39.02
CA SER A 923 -12.45 8.23 -38.90
C SER A 923 -13.53 7.55 -39.77
N PHE A 924 -13.16 7.09 -40.96
CA PHE A 924 -14.06 6.27 -41.80
C PHE A 924 -14.37 4.92 -41.13
N ARG A 925 -13.38 4.24 -40.56
CA ARG A 925 -13.61 3.00 -39.79
C ARG A 925 -14.53 3.24 -38.57
N LEU A 926 -14.33 4.33 -37.84
CA LEU A 926 -15.17 4.73 -36.71
C LEU A 926 -16.63 4.95 -37.15
N PHE A 927 -16.85 5.61 -38.29
CA PHE A 927 -18.19 5.76 -38.87
C PHE A 927 -18.82 4.40 -39.18
N THR A 928 -18.11 3.50 -39.86
CA THR A 928 -18.60 2.13 -40.16
C THR A 928 -18.88 1.31 -38.89
N LEU A 929 -18.09 1.48 -37.83
CA LEU A 929 -18.32 0.79 -36.56
C LEU A 929 -19.57 1.32 -35.85
N ARG A 930 -19.78 2.65 -35.82
CA ARG A 930 -20.99 3.27 -35.25
C ARG A 930 -22.25 2.82 -35.98
N GLU A 931 -22.24 2.80 -37.31
CA GLU A 931 -23.36 2.29 -38.12
C GLU A 931 -23.71 0.83 -37.76
N ARG A 932 -22.71 -0.03 -37.57
CA ARG A 932 -22.94 -1.42 -37.11
C ARG A 932 -23.40 -1.53 -35.66
N PHE A 933 -23.07 -0.55 -34.81
CA PHE A 933 -23.50 -0.57 -33.41
C PHE A 933 -24.99 -0.21 -33.24
N GLU A 934 -25.57 0.54 -34.19
CA GLU A 934 -27.03 0.78 -34.27
C GLU A 934 -27.82 -0.46 -34.71
N GLN A 935 -27.16 -1.58 -35.05
CA GLN A 935 -27.84 -2.82 -35.40
C GLN A 935 -28.50 -3.45 -34.16
N HIS A 936 -29.83 -3.53 -34.18
CA HIS A 936 -30.63 -4.21 -33.16
C HIS A 936 -30.46 -5.74 -33.22
N PHE A 937 -30.36 -6.35 -32.03
CA PHE A 937 -30.43 -7.80 -31.83
C PHE A 937 -31.60 -8.17 -30.91
N ASP A 938 -32.35 -9.20 -31.29
CA ASP A 938 -33.44 -9.77 -30.48
C ASP A 938 -32.93 -10.13 -29.08
N SER A 939 -33.48 -9.44 -28.08
CA SER A 939 -32.90 -9.41 -26.74
C SER A 939 -33.95 -9.05 -25.69
N SER A 940 -33.75 -9.53 -24.46
CA SER A 940 -34.69 -9.30 -23.36
C SER A 940 -34.00 -9.32 -22.00
N ILE A 941 -34.44 -8.43 -21.10
CA ILE A 941 -34.16 -8.56 -19.67
C ILE A 941 -35.34 -9.31 -19.03
N ILE A 942 -35.08 -10.44 -18.40
CA ILE A 942 -36.05 -11.28 -17.71
C ILE A 942 -35.74 -11.24 -16.22
N VAL A 943 -36.68 -10.77 -15.42
CA VAL A 943 -36.58 -10.72 -13.95
C VAL A 943 -37.71 -11.57 -13.38
N HIS A 944 -37.37 -12.75 -12.86
CA HIS A 944 -38.36 -13.72 -12.35
C HIS A 944 -38.96 -13.30 -11.01
N GLY A 945 -38.14 -12.71 -10.13
CA GLY A 945 -38.49 -12.20 -8.81
C GLY A 945 -38.88 -10.72 -8.85
N THR A 946 -38.02 -9.83 -8.33
CA THR A 946 -38.31 -8.38 -8.22
C THR A 946 -37.24 -7.54 -8.93
N ILE A 947 -37.66 -6.53 -9.68
CA ILE A 947 -36.81 -5.42 -10.13
C ILE A 947 -37.04 -4.22 -9.20
N HIS A 948 -35.96 -3.70 -8.60
CA HIS A 948 -36.03 -2.64 -7.59
C HIS A 948 -35.86 -1.24 -8.19
N PRO A 949 -36.31 -0.17 -7.49
CA PRO A 949 -36.05 1.20 -7.90
C PRO A 949 -34.56 1.54 -8.03
N GLY A 950 -34.22 2.46 -8.94
CA GLY A 950 -32.83 2.87 -9.21
C GLY A 950 -32.05 1.92 -10.14
N VAL A 951 -32.71 0.90 -10.70
CA VAL A 951 -32.22 0.18 -11.88
C VAL A 951 -32.45 1.05 -13.11
N VAL A 952 -31.37 1.25 -13.87
CA VAL A 952 -31.37 2.02 -15.12
C VAL A 952 -31.15 1.05 -16.27
N ILE A 953 -32.13 0.97 -17.16
CA ILE A 953 -32.10 0.13 -18.36
C ILE A 953 -31.76 1.02 -19.55
N GLU A 954 -30.89 0.54 -20.42
CA GLU A 954 -30.45 1.26 -21.62
C GLU A 954 -30.50 0.34 -22.85
N SER A 955 -30.91 0.90 -23.98
CA SER A 955 -30.81 0.24 -25.29
C SER A 955 -30.87 1.30 -26.39
N HIS A 956 -29.92 1.28 -27.33
CA HIS A 956 -29.86 2.20 -28.48
C HIS A 956 -29.91 3.68 -28.04
N GLY A 957 -29.20 4.01 -26.95
CA GLY A 957 -29.17 5.34 -26.34
C GLY A 957 -30.46 5.77 -25.66
N ARG A 958 -31.50 4.92 -25.61
CA ARG A 958 -32.74 5.16 -24.87
C ARG A 958 -32.59 4.64 -23.45
N ILE A 959 -32.98 5.46 -22.48
CA ILE A 959 -32.81 5.17 -21.05
C ILE A 959 -34.18 5.08 -20.38
N HIS A 960 -34.39 4.05 -19.57
CA HIS A 960 -35.57 3.88 -18.71
C HIS A 960 -35.13 3.57 -17.27
N GLU A 961 -35.55 4.39 -16.31
CA GLU A 961 -35.25 4.19 -14.89
C GLU A 961 -36.47 3.64 -14.15
N ILE A 962 -36.27 2.55 -13.42
CA ILE A 962 -37.30 1.93 -12.58
C ILE A 962 -37.51 2.79 -11.33
N ARG A 963 -38.75 3.29 -11.16
CA ARG A 963 -39.13 4.19 -10.05
C ARG A 963 -39.87 3.51 -8.91
N SER A 964 -40.49 2.36 -9.17
CA SER A 964 -41.24 1.56 -8.21
C SER A 964 -40.91 0.08 -8.40
N PRO A 965 -40.93 -0.74 -7.34
CA PRO A 965 -40.63 -2.16 -7.47
C PRO A 965 -41.68 -2.87 -8.34
N GLN A 966 -41.23 -3.72 -9.25
CA GLN A 966 -42.09 -4.54 -10.11
C GLN A 966 -41.69 -6.01 -9.97
N LYS A 967 -42.63 -6.94 -10.11
CA LYS A 967 -42.39 -8.38 -9.95
C LYS A 967 -42.65 -9.13 -11.26
N ALA A 968 -41.87 -10.18 -11.51
CA ALA A 968 -42.00 -11.07 -12.66
C ALA A 968 -42.18 -10.28 -13.98
N VAL A 969 -41.12 -9.61 -14.45
CA VAL A 969 -41.17 -8.73 -15.64
C VAL A 969 -40.20 -9.15 -16.74
N ARG A 970 -40.66 -8.97 -17.99
CA ARG A 970 -39.87 -9.04 -19.21
C ARG A 970 -39.77 -7.64 -19.80
N ILE A 971 -38.55 -7.23 -20.12
CA ILE A 971 -38.23 -5.93 -20.69
C ILE A 971 -37.61 -6.16 -22.06
N THR A 972 -38.12 -5.47 -23.07
CA THR A 972 -37.71 -5.58 -24.48
C THR A 972 -37.58 -4.18 -25.08
N PHE A 973 -36.73 -4.03 -26.07
CA PHE A 973 -36.68 -2.82 -26.90
C PHE A 973 -37.53 -3.06 -28.16
N ASP A 974 -38.42 -2.15 -28.49
CA ASP A 974 -39.15 -2.16 -29.76
C ASP A 974 -38.45 -1.25 -30.77
N PRO A 975 -37.86 -1.80 -31.86
CA PRO A 975 -37.20 -1.01 -32.89
C PRO A 975 -38.14 -0.09 -33.68
N GLN A 976 -39.45 -0.37 -33.72
CA GLN A 976 -40.41 0.43 -34.50
C GLN A 976 -40.80 1.71 -33.75
N SER A 977 -41.17 1.62 -32.47
CA SER A 977 -41.47 2.81 -31.65
C SER A 977 -40.24 3.46 -31.02
N GLY A 978 -39.09 2.79 -31.00
CA GLY A 978 -37.86 3.26 -30.37
C GLY A 978 -37.98 3.37 -28.84
N ARG A 979 -38.77 2.48 -28.22
CA ARG A 979 -39.09 2.49 -26.78
C ARG A 979 -38.67 1.20 -26.10
N ILE A 980 -38.32 1.33 -24.82
CA ILE A 980 -38.16 0.20 -23.91
C ILE A 980 -39.56 -0.13 -23.36
N GLU A 981 -40.05 -1.33 -23.66
CA GLU A 981 -41.32 -1.87 -23.18
C GLU A 981 -41.10 -2.78 -21.98
N ILE A 982 -41.97 -2.67 -20.97
CA ILE A 982 -42.00 -3.58 -19.82
C ILE A 982 -43.34 -4.30 -19.81
N LYS A 983 -43.30 -5.64 -19.79
CA LYS A 983 -44.48 -6.53 -19.77
C LYS A 983 -44.35 -7.50 -18.60
N PRO A 984 -45.45 -7.93 -17.95
CA PRO A 984 -45.38 -9.02 -16.98
C PRO A 984 -44.91 -10.31 -17.69
N LEU A 985 -44.18 -11.17 -16.98
CA LEU A 985 -44.02 -12.56 -17.39
C LEU A 985 -45.41 -13.20 -17.36
N ALA A 986 -45.83 -13.77 -18.50
CA ALA A 986 -47.00 -14.62 -18.53
C ALA A 986 -46.80 -15.78 -17.56
N SER A 987 -47.80 -16.08 -16.73
CA SER A 987 -47.83 -17.29 -15.92
C SER A 987 -47.93 -18.50 -16.84
N SER A 988 -46.88 -19.32 -16.85
CA SER A 988 -46.83 -20.62 -17.54
C SER A 988 -47.86 -21.60 -16.99
#